data_AF-A0A409WEJ1-F1
#
_entry.id   AF-A0A409WEJ1-F1
#
_cell.length_a   1.000
_cell.length_b   1.000
_cell.length_c   1.000
_cell.angle_alpha   90.00
_cell.angle_beta   90.00
_cell.angle_gamma   90.00
#
_symmetry.space_group_name_H-M   'P 1'
#
loop_
_entity.id
_entity.type
_entity.pdbx_description
1 polymer ?
#
loop_
_entity_poly.entity_id
_entity_poly.type
_entity_poly.pdbx_seq_one_letter_code
_entity_poly.pdbx_strand_id
1 'polypeptide(L)'
;MSVIITQGPSGGVCNRLEINDFIKDEKFFSLYVQALHLLQTRGTQNEDNPGSFFQVSSIHGLPYADWDGVPGQVPVDGKDHESGGYCSHGNVLFPTWHRPYVVLYEQMIQKFAKEVAATYTTHDRRAWIDAAESLRQPYWDWAANAVPPDEVIALREVAITGPHGKAMTVDNPLYCYKFHPIDPSFSSPYTHYKETLRHPTSENADATSDVAELKAELANNQSNFTSKTFNMLTRIHTWPAFSNHTAGDGGSTSNSIEAIHDDVHDIVGGDWGFMSDVAMAAFDPIFYLHHSNVDRMLSLWSALNPTIWITEGSSEEGTWTLPADTPINESTPLTPFRNGPDSYWVSSDVRDMAKFGYTYPEFNGLDLNNRPAVSDAIGEIVCKLYGGSVSGDNYDWTARIEFKKYEVGQSFGVYLFLGVPPEDEKQWGLAENYAGSHFAFVNSNAHQCANCISQADIVVEGFVHLNLPIAKLSGLGSLDPDVVEPYLTKELQWRVKKANGESVDLRSLEVSVYATPMSYNPAVSLNASPLSCEAIIRNVNDRKCGQDLFGFHSTTMPIVTTGPSGGAPNRLEINDFIKHDKFWSLYVQALHLLQTRGTQDDPGSFFQISSIHGLPYGDWDGVRGHLPEEGVQNEAGGYCTHGNVLFPTWHRPYVSLYEQMIQKYAKEVASAYLTPDRVVWIRAAEELRQPYWDWALNAVLPDEVIGLPKVTITGPLGNKITVDNPLYAYNFHPIDKSFVSPYSNYKSTVRYPTSTNAGATDNVALLKSTLAKNQADYTVKTFNMLSRIHGWPYFSNHTVGDGGSTSNSLEAIHDSIHFGVGGPNGHMTDVAMAAFDPVFYLHHCNVDRMLSLWSALNPTVWVTQGNSEDGTWILPADTPIDASTGSFIPLFFHEWVLTLIYPKTSALTPFRNGPDSFWASSGVHDTAKFGYTYPEFNGLDLKNISIVSDVIEAKVCKLYGGMVSGWPYDWTARIACQKYEVGQSFTVYFFLGVPPEDPAQWGLTNNYVGSCSAFVNSNAKQCANCIGQADIVIEGFVHLDLAITELSGLKSLNPDVVAPYLTKELQWRVKKTNGEAIDLRSLDVSVYATPMKHISANKFPQLGKPLLFPGITAGRSGGNSSVFSVPSGAPTPAGVPSVSSDVHSAQD
;
A
#
# COMPACT_ATOMS: atom_id res chain seq x y z
N MET A 1 14.55 -51.89 6.07
CA MET A 1 15.42 -51.27 5.05
C MET A 1 15.88 -49.93 5.58
N SER A 2 17.03 -49.39 5.17
CA SER A 2 17.43 -48.04 5.57
C SER A 2 16.64 -47.01 4.77
N VAL A 3 15.82 -46.20 5.44
CA VAL A 3 15.08 -45.10 4.82
C VAL A 3 16.05 -43.97 4.41
N ILE A 4 15.71 -43.24 3.36
CA ILE A 4 16.40 -42.05 2.89
C ILE A 4 15.97 -40.86 3.76
N ILE A 5 16.94 -40.25 4.44
CA ILE A 5 16.74 -39.00 5.17
C ILE A 5 17.16 -37.84 4.26
N THR A 6 16.31 -36.83 4.16
CA THR A 6 16.58 -35.59 3.43
C THR A 6 17.34 -34.65 4.36
N GLN A 7 18.65 -34.80 4.44
CA GLN A 7 19.51 -33.98 5.32
C GLN A 7 20.15 -32.82 4.56
N GLY A 8 20.13 -32.89 3.23
CA GLY A 8 20.84 -31.98 2.36
C GLY A 8 22.32 -32.35 2.15
N PRO A 9 22.98 -31.64 1.23
CA PRO A 9 24.40 -31.81 0.97
C PRO A 9 25.23 -31.57 2.24
N SER A 10 26.33 -32.31 2.36
CA SER A 10 27.30 -32.16 3.45
C SER A 10 28.34 -31.08 3.12
N GLY A 11 29.24 -30.76 4.06
CA GLY A 11 30.33 -29.80 3.81
C GLY A 11 30.07 -28.38 4.32
N GLY A 12 28.99 -28.16 5.07
CA GLY A 12 28.61 -26.83 5.58
C GLY A 12 27.66 -26.10 4.64
N VAL A 13 27.53 -24.79 4.81
CA VAL A 13 26.66 -23.94 3.99
C VAL A 13 27.43 -23.41 2.78
N CYS A 14 26.97 -23.74 1.57
CA CYS A 14 27.58 -23.28 0.31
C CYS A 14 26.54 -22.66 -0.63
N ASN A 15 26.99 -21.82 -1.57
CA ASN A 15 26.09 -21.16 -2.51
C ASN A 15 25.58 -22.13 -3.59
N ARG A 16 24.27 -22.13 -3.84
CA ARG A 16 23.74 -22.49 -5.16
C ARG A 16 24.10 -21.36 -6.12
N LEU A 17 24.70 -21.68 -7.25
CA LEU A 17 25.14 -20.68 -8.23
C LEU A 17 24.16 -20.61 -9.40
N GLU A 18 24.07 -19.44 -10.03
CA GLU A 18 23.36 -19.29 -11.29
C GLU A 18 24.03 -20.15 -12.38
N ILE A 19 23.27 -20.84 -13.21
CA ILE A 19 23.78 -21.86 -14.13
C ILE A 19 24.81 -21.32 -15.12
N ASN A 20 24.67 -20.09 -15.62
CA ASN A 20 25.63 -19.45 -16.51
C ASN A 20 26.96 -19.16 -15.81
N ASP A 21 26.98 -19.00 -14.49
CA ASP A 21 28.21 -18.89 -13.72
C ASP A 21 28.75 -20.26 -13.29
N PHE A 22 27.86 -21.19 -12.96
CA PHE A 22 28.20 -22.56 -12.58
C PHE A 22 29.00 -23.28 -13.67
N ILE A 23 28.57 -23.17 -14.94
CA ILE A 23 29.26 -23.85 -16.06
C ILE A 23 30.67 -23.29 -16.34
N LYS A 24 30.96 -22.06 -15.89
CA LYS A 24 32.30 -21.45 -16.04
C LYS A 24 33.32 -22.06 -15.08
N ASP A 25 32.86 -22.66 -13.97
CA ASP A 25 33.73 -23.42 -13.08
C ASP A 25 33.91 -24.84 -13.62
N GLU A 26 35.08 -25.07 -14.23
CA GLU A 26 35.46 -26.36 -14.83
C GLU A 26 35.26 -27.55 -13.88
N LYS A 27 35.55 -27.37 -12.58
CA LYS A 27 35.47 -28.46 -11.61
C LYS A 27 34.02 -28.74 -11.27
N PHE A 28 33.22 -27.70 -11.00
CA PHE A 28 31.79 -27.87 -10.74
C PHE A 28 31.07 -28.49 -11.93
N PHE A 29 31.26 -27.96 -13.14
CA PHE A 29 30.60 -28.49 -14.32
C PHE A 29 31.00 -29.94 -14.62
N SER A 30 32.30 -30.26 -14.58
CA SER A 30 32.79 -31.61 -14.85
C SER A 30 32.29 -32.63 -13.81
N LEU A 31 32.26 -32.25 -12.53
CA LEU A 31 31.75 -33.12 -11.47
C LEU A 31 30.24 -33.29 -11.56
N TYR A 32 29.49 -32.22 -11.85
CA TYR A 32 28.04 -32.26 -11.97
C TYR A 32 27.59 -33.14 -13.13
N VAL A 33 28.18 -32.97 -14.33
CA VAL A 33 27.89 -33.80 -15.50
C VAL A 33 28.13 -35.28 -15.20
N GLN A 34 29.29 -35.62 -14.61
CA GLN A 34 29.58 -37.01 -14.26
C GLN A 34 28.67 -37.55 -13.16
N ALA A 35 28.34 -36.75 -12.15
CA ALA A 35 27.46 -37.12 -11.04
C ALA A 35 26.02 -37.36 -11.52
N LEU A 36 25.49 -36.48 -12.36
CA LEU A 36 24.16 -36.61 -12.94
C LEU A 36 24.09 -37.82 -13.87
N HIS A 37 25.12 -38.05 -14.69
CA HIS A 37 25.21 -39.26 -15.50
C HIS A 37 25.14 -40.52 -14.62
N LEU A 38 25.86 -40.55 -13.49
CA LEU A 38 25.78 -41.67 -12.54
C LEU A 38 24.41 -41.78 -11.87
N LEU A 39 23.77 -40.67 -11.49
CA LEU A 39 22.44 -40.68 -10.91
C LEU A 39 21.40 -41.28 -11.89
N GLN A 40 21.48 -40.89 -13.16
CA GLN A 40 20.60 -41.36 -14.22
C GLN A 40 20.88 -42.80 -14.65
N THR A 41 22.12 -43.30 -14.56
CA THR A 41 22.50 -44.64 -15.09
C THR A 41 22.74 -45.71 -14.03
N ARG A 42 23.09 -45.35 -12.81
CA ARG A 42 23.32 -46.35 -11.75
C ARG A 42 22.00 -46.98 -11.28
N GLY A 43 20.90 -46.26 -11.44
CA GLY A 43 19.54 -46.72 -11.13
C GLY A 43 18.84 -47.50 -12.25
N THR A 44 19.28 -47.42 -13.51
CA THR A 44 18.60 -48.05 -14.67
C THR A 44 18.75 -49.57 -14.73
N GLN A 45 19.37 -50.19 -13.72
CA GLN A 45 19.34 -51.64 -13.52
C GLN A 45 18.31 -52.08 -12.48
N ASN A 46 17.73 -51.15 -11.72
CA ASN A 46 16.76 -51.41 -10.67
C ASN A 46 15.93 -50.14 -10.38
N GLU A 47 14.93 -49.88 -11.23
CA GLU A 47 13.97 -48.76 -11.08
C GLU A 47 13.13 -48.86 -9.80
N ASP A 48 13.23 -49.95 -9.01
CA ASP A 48 12.63 -50.05 -7.68
C ASP A 48 13.47 -49.39 -6.57
N ASN A 49 14.69 -48.92 -6.87
CA ASN A 49 15.54 -48.24 -5.88
C ASN A 49 15.03 -46.81 -5.64
N PRO A 50 14.59 -46.46 -4.40
CA PRO A 50 14.07 -45.12 -4.10
C PRO A 50 15.07 -43.99 -4.37
N GLY A 51 16.37 -44.29 -4.40
CA GLY A 51 17.43 -43.36 -4.75
C GLY A 51 17.88 -43.39 -6.22
N SER A 52 17.09 -43.93 -7.14
CA SER A 52 17.32 -43.78 -8.58
C SER A 52 16.78 -42.45 -9.09
N PHE A 53 17.31 -41.92 -10.20
CA PHE A 53 16.73 -40.73 -10.84
C PHE A 53 15.24 -40.93 -11.13
N PHE A 54 14.88 -42.07 -11.71
CA PHE A 54 13.50 -42.43 -12.00
C PHE A 54 12.60 -42.30 -10.76
N GLN A 55 12.92 -43.00 -9.66
CA GLN A 55 12.10 -42.96 -8.44
C GLN A 55 12.06 -41.58 -7.78
N VAL A 56 13.15 -40.80 -7.84
CA VAL A 56 13.15 -39.42 -7.33
C VAL A 56 12.26 -38.52 -8.18
N SER A 57 12.29 -38.65 -9.51
CA SER A 57 11.39 -37.94 -10.42
C SER A 57 9.93 -38.34 -10.19
N SER A 58 9.66 -39.62 -9.92
CA SER A 58 8.31 -40.14 -9.64
C SER A 58 7.69 -39.66 -8.32
N ILE A 59 8.45 -39.03 -7.42
CA ILE A 59 7.86 -38.37 -6.24
C ILE A 59 6.87 -37.27 -6.68
N HIS A 60 7.21 -36.54 -7.75
CA HIS A 60 6.41 -35.43 -8.25
C HIS A 60 5.15 -35.91 -8.99
N GLY A 61 5.28 -36.97 -9.79
CA GLY A 61 4.27 -37.38 -10.76
C GLY A 61 4.16 -38.89 -10.91
N LEU A 62 4.14 -39.37 -12.15
CA LEU A 62 3.99 -40.80 -12.44
C LEU A 62 5.29 -41.60 -12.26
N PRO A 63 5.20 -42.92 -12.03
CA PRO A 63 4.01 -43.63 -11.56
C PRO A 63 3.62 -43.25 -10.13
N TYR A 64 2.32 -43.18 -9.84
CA TYR A 64 1.84 -42.96 -8.47
C TYR A 64 2.01 -44.24 -7.65
N ALA A 65 3.02 -44.24 -6.78
CA ALA A 65 3.39 -45.37 -5.95
C ALA A 65 4.04 -44.91 -4.64
N ASP A 66 4.09 -45.83 -3.67
CA ASP A 66 4.78 -45.60 -2.41
C ASP A 66 6.28 -45.37 -2.63
N TRP A 67 6.78 -44.22 -2.20
CA TRP A 67 8.20 -43.90 -2.25
C TRP A 67 8.85 -44.13 -0.87
N ASP A 68 9.93 -44.92 -0.85
CA ASP A 68 10.74 -45.23 0.36
C ASP A 68 9.90 -45.61 1.61
N GLY A 69 8.83 -46.39 1.38
CA GLY A 69 7.94 -46.86 2.44
C GLY A 69 7.06 -45.78 3.08
N VAL A 70 6.80 -44.67 2.39
CA VAL A 70 5.76 -43.68 2.76
C VAL A 70 4.47 -44.03 2.01
N PRO A 71 3.50 -44.73 2.65
CA PRO A 71 2.32 -45.19 1.96
C PRO A 71 1.32 -44.06 1.65
N GLY A 72 0.57 -44.23 0.57
CA GLY A 72 -0.60 -43.38 0.28
C GLY A 72 -1.76 -43.66 1.25
N GLN A 73 -2.65 -42.69 1.46
CA GLN A 73 -3.77 -42.83 2.41
C GLN A 73 -5.01 -43.54 1.84
N VAL A 74 -5.10 -43.75 0.52
CA VAL A 74 -6.23 -44.44 -0.14
C VAL A 74 -5.78 -45.80 -0.70
N PRO A 75 -6.47 -46.92 -0.42
CA PRO A 75 -6.15 -48.21 -1.02
C PRO A 75 -6.36 -48.16 -2.53
N VAL A 76 -5.33 -48.46 -3.32
CA VAL A 76 -5.42 -48.65 -4.77
C VAL A 76 -6.10 -49.99 -5.06
N ASP A 77 -7.43 -50.05 -4.89
CA ASP A 77 -8.25 -51.17 -5.34
C ASP A 77 -8.57 -51.01 -6.84
N GLY A 78 -7.53 -50.85 -7.65
CA GLY A 78 -7.45 -51.16 -9.09
C GLY A 78 -8.45 -50.53 -10.06
N LYS A 79 -9.34 -49.60 -9.66
CA LYS A 79 -10.31 -48.97 -10.58
C LYS A 79 -10.61 -47.49 -10.35
N ASP A 80 -10.28 -46.94 -9.19
CA ASP A 80 -10.57 -45.53 -8.86
C ASP A 80 -9.26 -44.87 -8.37
N HIS A 81 -8.55 -44.17 -9.26
CA HIS A 81 -7.34 -43.42 -8.92
C HIS A 81 -7.75 -42.09 -8.24
N GLU A 82 -8.18 -42.16 -6.98
CA GLU A 82 -8.74 -40.99 -6.28
C GLU A 82 -7.69 -39.91 -5.91
N SER A 83 -6.37 -40.17 -6.03
CA SER A 83 -5.29 -39.23 -5.65
C SER A 83 -4.12 -39.19 -6.63
N GLY A 84 -3.54 -37.99 -6.84
CA GLY A 84 -2.31 -37.74 -7.63
C GLY A 84 -0.99 -38.03 -6.88
N GLY A 85 0.14 -37.50 -7.38
CA GLY A 85 1.49 -37.67 -6.80
C GLY A 85 1.70 -36.98 -5.45
N TYR A 86 2.93 -36.96 -4.91
CA TYR A 86 3.21 -36.31 -3.62
C TYR A 86 3.28 -34.78 -3.72
N CYS A 87 3.46 -34.23 -4.92
CA CYS A 87 3.67 -32.79 -5.13
C CYS A 87 2.50 -31.96 -4.60
N SER A 88 2.81 -30.83 -3.98
CA SER A 88 1.81 -29.82 -3.59
C SER A 88 1.77 -28.73 -4.66
N HIS A 89 0.64 -28.59 -5.35
CA HIS A 89 0.34 -27.50 -6.28
C HIS A 89 -1.06 -26.92 -5.96
N GLY A 90 -1.28 -25.66 -6.30
CA GLY A 90 -2.51 -24.92 -6.08
C GLY A 90 -2.79 -24.59 -4.62
N ASN A 91 -1.82 -24.75 -3.70
CA ASN A 91 -2.04 -24.55 -2.27
C ASN A 91 -0.84 -23.94 -1.53
N VAL A 92 -1.08 -23.52 -0.29
CA VAL A 92 -0.13 -22.77 0.54
C VAL A 92 1.19 -23.50 0.88
N LEU A 93 1.30 -24.80 0.60
CA LEU A 93 2.54 -25.58 0.78
C LEU A 93 3.42 -25.64 -0.48
N PHE A 94 2.94 -25.20 -1.65
CA PHE A 94 3.68 -25.29 -2.92
C PHE A 94 5.17 -24.93 -2.82
N PRO A 95 5.56 -23.71 -2.38
CA PRO A 95 6.96 -23.31 -2.43
C PRO A 95 7.80 -24.00 -1.34
N THR A 96 7.19 -24.34 -0.20
CA THR A 96 7.91 -25.00 0.91
C THR A 96 8.05 -26.50 0.71
N TRP A 97 7.18 -27.15 -0.07
CA TRP A 97 7.27 -28.57 -0.43
C TRP A 97 8.38 -28.82 -1.46
N HIS A 98 8.51 -27.95 -2.47
CA HIS A 98 9.54 -28.08 -3.51
C HIS A 98 10.97 -27.86 -2.98
N ARG A 99 11.15 -27.07 -1.91
CA ARG A 99 12.44 -26.85 -1.25
C ARG A 99 13.15 -28.16 -0.83
N PRO A 100 12.59 -29.01 0.05
CA PRO A 100 13.20 -30.29 0.41
C PRO A 100 13.27 -31.27 -0.77
N TYR A 101 12.44 -31.12 -1.81
CA TYR A 101 12.54 -31.94 -3.02
C TYR A 101 13.84 -31.68 -3.79
N VAL A 102 14.16 -30.40 -4.03
CA VAL A 102 15.43 -30.00 -4.65
C VAL A 102 16.61 -30.39 -3.76
N VAL A 103 16.47 -30.29 -2.45
CA VAL A 103 17.51 -30.71 -1.50
C VAL A 103 17.79 -32.22 -1.56
N LEU A 104 16.74 -33.05 -1.69
CA LEU A 104 16.88 -34.49 -1.89
C LEU A 104 17.67 -34.82 -3.16
N TYR A 105 17.37 -34.13 -4.25
CA TYR A 105 18.12 -34.28 -5.50
C TYR A 105 19.59 -33.82 -5.33
N GLU A 106 19.79 -32.65 -4.73
CA GLU A 106 21.10 -32.05 -4.48
C GLU A 106 22.02 -32.94 -3.63
N GLN A 107 21.51 -33.54 -2.55
CA GLN A 107 22.31 -34.45 -1.72
C GLN A 107 22.76 -35.70 -2.49
N MET A 108 21.97 -36.15 -3.47
CA MET A 108 22.30 -37.31 -4.31
C MET A 108 23.34 -36.94 -5.36
N ILE A 109 23.19 -35.79 -6.02
CA ILE A 109 24.21 -35.26 -6.93
C ILE A 109 25.54 -35.08 -6.20
N GLN A 110 25.53 -34.47 -5.01
CA GLN A 110 26.76 -34.27 -4.25
C GLN A 110 27.41 -35.59 -3.83
N LYS A 111 26.61 -36.59 -3.43
CA LYS A 111 27.10 -37.93 -3.12
C LYS A 111 27.87 -38.53 -4.30
N PHE A 112 27.32 -38.47 -5.51
CA PHE A 112 28.00 -38.98 -6.70
C PHE A 112 29.18 -38.10 -7.12
N ALA A 113 29.09 -36.77 -6.96
CA ALA A 113 30.22 -35.88 -7.22
C ALA A 113 31.43 -36.20 -6.34
N LYS A 114 31.21 -36.54 -5.06
CA LYS A 114 32.29 -36.98 -4.14
C LYS A 114 32.91 -38.30 -4.57
N GLU A 115 32.10 -39.25 -5.04
CA GLU A 115 32.59 -40.51 -5.59
C GLU A 115 33.43 -40.27 -6.84
N VAL A 116 32.94 -39.45 -7.77
CA VAL A 116 33.66 -39.07 -8.99
C VAL A 116 34.97 -38.36 -8.64
N ALA A 117 34.95 -37.35 -7.77
CA ALA A 117 36.15 -36.62 -7.34
C ALA A 117 37.20 -37.53 -6.70
N ALA A 118 36.79 -38.58 -5.99
CA ALA A 118 37.72 -39.55 -5.39
C ALA A 118 38.55 -40.30 -6.44
N THR A 119 38.05 -40.42 -7.68
CA THR A 119 38.73 -41.09 -8.80
C THR A 119 39.82 -40.23 -9.45
N TYR A 120 39.86 -38.91 -9.19
CA TYR A 120 40.83 -38.02 -9.83
C TYR A 120 42.24 -38.33 -9.33
N THR A 121 43.18 -38.47 -10.28
CA THR A 121 44.59 -38.80 -10.02
C THR A 121 45.54 -37.63 -10.32
N THR A 122 45.01 -36.43 -10.57
CA THR A 122 45.77 -35.22 -10.90
C THR A 122 46.51 -34.64 -9.69
N HIS A 123 47.50 -33.78 -9.95
CA HIS A 123 48.25 -33.10 -8.88
C HIS A 123 47.36 -32.18 -8.02
N ASP A 124 46.26 -31.68 -8.58
CA ASP A 124 45.25 -30.85 -7.90
C ASP A 124 44.06 -31.66 -7.36
N ARG A 125 44.19 -32.99 -7.19
CA ARG A 125 43.14 -33.89 -6.66
C ARG A 125 42.39 -33.34 -5.44
N ARG A 126 43.10 -32.65 -4.54
CA ARG A 126 42.47 -32.08 -3.34
C ARG A 126 41.42 -31.02 -3.71
N ALA A 127 41.69 -30.18 -4.71
CA ALA A 127 40.75 -29.17 -5.19
C ALA A 127 39.50 -29.80 -5.82
N TRP A 128 39.61 -30.96 -6.47
CA TRP A 128 38.44 -31.72 -6.96
C TRP A 128 37.58 -32.26 -5.82
N ILE A 129 38.21 -32.76 -4.76
CA ILE A 129 37.50 -33.21 -3.55
C ILE A 129 36.81 -32.03 -2.85
N ASP A 130 37.50 -30.91 -2.69
CA ASP A 130 36.94 -29.69 -2.08
C ASP A 130 35.80 -29.10 -2.93
N ALA A 131 35.92 -29.17 -4.26
CA ALA A 131 34.85 -28.79 -5.18
C ALA A 131 33.62 -29.69 -5.02
N ALA A 132 33.78 -31.01 -4.94
CA ALA A 132 32.66 -31.94 -4.70
C ALA A 132 32.00 -31.73 -3.33
N GLU A 133 32.76 -31.36 -2.30
CA GLU A 133 32.23 -31.00 -0.97
C GLU A 133 31.41 -29.70 -1.01
N SER A 134 31.82 -28.74 -1.84
CA SER A 134 31.16 -27.43 -1.97
C SER A 134 30.05 -27.40 -3.01
N LEU A 135 29.93 -28.44 -3.84
CA LEU A 135 28.98 -28.49 -4.96
C LEU A 135 27.53 -28.44 -4.43
N ARG A 136 26.76 -27.55 -5.05
CA ARG A 136 25.32 -27.33 -4.81
C ARG A 136 24.59 -27.33 -6.14
N GLN A 137 23.29 -27.62 -6.10
CA GLN A 137 22.42 -27.60 -7.27
C GLN A 137 22.36 -26.17 -7.83
N PRO A 138 22.73 -25.94 -9.10
CA PRO A 138 22.62 -24.62 -9.69
C PRO A 138 21.15 -24.22 -9.92
N TYR A 139 20.90 -22.90 -9.91
CA TYR A 139 19.60 -22.32 -10.27
C TYR A 139 19.66 -21.66 -11.65
N TRP A 140 18.56 -21.67 -12.38
CA TRP A 140 18.42 -20.94 -13.64
C TRP A 140 17.58 -19.68 -13.43
N ASP A 141 18.23 -18.52 -13.52
CA ASP A 141 17.56 -17.22 -13.34
C ASP A 141 16.84 -16.79 -14.61
N TRP A 142 15.71 -17.44 -14.90
CA TRP A 142 14.86 -17.15 -16.07
C TRP A 142 14.37 -15.69 -16.13
N ALA A 143 14.33 -14.99 -15.00
CA ALA A 143 13.97 -13.57 -14.93
C ALA A 143 15.09 -12.64 -15.40
N ALA A 144 16.37 -13.02 -15.23
CA ALA A 144 17.52 -12.27 -15.74
C ALA A 144 17.98 -12.76 -17.12
N ASN A 145 17.96 -14.08 -17.34
CA ASN A 145 18.41 -14.77 -18.54
C ASN A 145 17.45 -15.93 -18.85
N ALA A 146 16.40 -15.64 -19.62
CA ALA A 146 15.36 -16.59 -20.01
C ALA A 146 15.89 -17.70 -20.93
N VAL A 147 17.02 -17.53 -21.61
CA VAL A 147 17.62 -18.61 -22.41
C VAL A 147 18.80 -19.20 -21.64
N PRO A 148 18.69 -20.45 -21.13
CA PRO A 148 19.83 -21.17 -20.54
C PRO A 148 20.99 -21.31 -21.52
N PRO A 149 22.22 -21.57 -21.02
CA PRO A 149 23.36 -21.82 -21.88
C PRO A 149 23.19 -23.11 -22.70
N ASP A 150 23.92 -23.22 -23.81
CA ASP A 150 23.83 -24.32 -24.76
C ASP A 150 24.11 -25.69 -24.12
N GLU A 151 24.96 -25.73 -23.10
CA GLU A 151 25.26 -26.89 -22.26
C GLU A 151 24.02 -27.45 -21.52
N VAL A 152 22.93 -26.70 -21.41
CA VAL A 152 21.69 -27.15 -20.76
C VAL A 152 20.64 -27.55 -21.79
N ILE A 153 20.52 -26.81 -22.90
CA ILE A 153 19.37 -26.92 -23.82
C ILE A 153 19.71 -27.36 -25.24
N ALA A 154 20.97 -27.28 -25.68
CA ALA A 154 21.33 -27.44 -27.09
C ALA A 154 22.35 -28.55 -27.37
N LEU A 155 23.33 -28.72 -26.49
CA LEU A 155 24.43 -29.64 -26.71
C LEU A 155 24.08 -31.05 -26.23
N ARG A 156 24.01 -32.02 -27.15
CA ARG A 156 23.89 -33.45 -26.81
C ARG A 156 25.17 -34.03 -26.19
N GLU A 157 26.30 -33.39 -26.43
CA GLU A 157 27.60 -33.75 -25.85
C GLU A 157 28.29 -32.50 -25.31
N VAL A 158 28.95 -32.62 -24.16
CA VAL A 158 29.66 -31.52 -23.50
C VAL A 158 31.11 -31.88 -23.22
N ALA A 159 31.98 -30.87 -23.20
CA ALA A 159 33.38 -31.03 -22.83
C ALA A 159 33.53 -30.93 -21.30
N ILE A 160 34.20 -31.92 -20.71
CA ILE A 160 34.52 -31.98 -19.29
C ILE A 160 35.99 -32.36 -19.08
N THR A 161 36.49 -32.17 -17.87
CA THR A 161 37.78 -32.74 -17.46
C THR A 161 37.56 -34.08 -16.79
N GLY A 162 38.24 -35.11 -17.30
CA GLY A 162 38.15 -36.46 -16.75
C GLY A 162 39.10 -36.68 -15.55
N PRO A 163 39.01 -37.86 -14.88
CA PRO A 163 39.79 -38.17 -13.67
C PRO A 163 41.32 -38.07 -13.82
N HIS A 164 41.84 -38.14 -15.04
CA HIS A 164 43.27 -38.00 -15.34
C HIS A 164 43.69 -36.56 -15.69
N GLY A 165 42.80 -35.57 -15.54
CA GLY A 165 43.06 -34.15 -15.83
C GLY A 165 43.11 -33.80 -17.30
N LYS A 166 42.57 -34.67 -18.17
CA LYS A 166 42.47 -34.42 -19.60
C LYS A 166 41.03 -34.05 -19.95
N ALA A 167 40.88 -33.06 -20.82
CA ALA A 167 39.61 -32.75 -21.44
C ALA A 167 39.11 -33.97 -22.24
N MET A 168 37.81 -34.24 -22.13
CA MET A 168 37.10 -35.28 -22.86
C MET A 168 35.67 -34.82 -23.17
N THR A 169 35.10 -35.36 -24.23
CA THR A 169 33.70 -35.13 -24.61
C THR A 169 32.85 -36.29 -24.11
N VAL A 170 31.70 -35.99 -23.52
CA VAL A 170 30.74 -36.97 -22.99
C VAL A 170 29.33 -36.63 -23.39
N ASP A 171 28.45 -37.65 -23.44
CA ASP A 171 27.00 -37.46 -23.49
C ASP A 171 26.56 -36.51 -22.39
N ASN A 172 25.71 -35.55 -22.74
CA ASN A 172 25.22 -34.53 -21.82
C ASN A 172 23.95 -34.99 -21.09
N PRO A 173 24.03 -35.32 -19.79
CA PRO A 173 22.87 -35.79 -19.04
C PRO A 173 21.93 -34.65 -18.60
N LEU A 174 22.28 -33.38 -18.86
CA LEU A 174 21.37 -32.23 -18.71
C LEU A 174 20.43 -32.05 -19.89
N TYR A 175 20.78 -32.57 -21.08
CA TYR A 175 20.01 -32.37 -22.31
C TYR A 175 18.67 -33.13 -22.27
N CYS A 176 18.68 -34.36 -21.79
CA CYS A 176 17.49 -35.22 -21.65
C CYS A 176 17.75 -36.35 -20.64
N TYR A 177 16.68 -36.94 -20.12
CA TYR A 177 16.74 -38.24 -19.44
C TYR A 177 16.30 -39.34 -20.41
N LYS A 178 16.99 -40.49 -20.39
CA LYS A 178 16.68 -41.65 -21.25
C LYS A 178 16.01 -42.75 -20.43
N PHE A 179 14.83 -43.20 -20.89
CA PHE A 179 14.04 -44.24 -20.22
C PHE A 179 14.51 -45.65 -20.57
N HIS A 180 14.57 -46.55 -19.57
CA HIS A 180 15.13 -47.89 -19.74
C HIS A 180 14.46 -48.94 -18.83
N PRO A 181 13.27 -49.49 -19.18
CA PRO A 181 12.38 -49.16 -20.30
C PRO A 181 11.47 -47.95 -20.00
N ILE A 182 10.54 -47.64 -20.91
CA ILE A 182 9.45 -46.69 -20.62
C ILE A 182 8.45 -47.38 -19.68
N ASP A 183 8.02 -46.68 -18.64
CA ASP A 183 7.05 -47.20 -17.68
C ASP A 183 5.67 -47.37 -18.34
N PRO A 184 4.99 -48.52 -18.14
CA PRO A 184 3.67 -48.77 -18.73
C PRO A 184 2.55 -47.84 -18.26
N SER A 185 2.72 -47.10 -17.16
CA SER A 185 1.74 -46.13 -16.65
C SER A 185 1.71 -44.83 -17.44
N PHE A 186 2.74 -44.56 -18.26
CA PHE A 186 2.76 -43.35 -19.08
C PHE A 186 1.66 -43.40 -20.14
N SER A 187 1.08 -42.24 -20.47
CA SER A 187 0.08 -42.08 -21.53
C SER A 187 0.74 -41.63 -22.84
N SER A 188 0.00 -41.71 -23.95
CA SER A 188 0.41 -41.06 -25.20
C SER A 188 0.40 -39.54 -25.01
N PRO A 189 1.39 -38.79 -25.53
CA PRO A 189 2.46 -39.25 -26.43
C PRO A 189 3.73 -39.78 -25.73
N TYR A 190 3.87 -39.64 -24.40
CA TYR A 190 5.08 -40.01 -23.66
C TYR A 190 5.50 -41.48 -23.80
N THR A 191 4.54 -42.38 -24.01
CA THR A 191 4.82 -43.80 -24.31
C THR A 191 5.63 -44.02 -25.59
N HIS A 192 5.69 -43.04 -26.49
CA HIS A 192 6.44 -43.12 -27.75
C HIS A 192 7.86 -42.56 -27.62
N TYR A 193 8.12 -41.74 -26.60
CA TYR A 193 9.39 -41.04 -26.41
C TYR A 193 10.37 -41.85 -25.57
N LYS A 194 11.54 -42.15 -26.14
CA LYS A 194 12.61 -42.89 -25.44
C LYS A 194 13.43 -42.01 -24.50
N GLU A 195 13.30 -40.71 -24.64
CA GLU A 195 13.99 -39.70 -23.85
C GLU A 195 13.03 -38.54 -23.57
N THR A 196 13.32 -37.74 -22.55
CA THR A 196 12.55 -36.51 -22.31
C THR A 196 12.78 -35.52 -23.44
N LEU A 197 11.71 -34.89 -23.89
CA LEU A 197 11.70 -33.93 -24.98
C LEU A 197 11.13 -32.58 -24.52
N ARG A 198 11.83 -31.52 -24.88
CA ARG A 198 11.40 -30.12 -24.85
C ARG A 198 11.06 -29.68 -26.28
N HIS A 199 9.93 -29.03 -26.51
CA HIS A 199 9.41 -28.71 -27.85
C HIS A 199 9.47 -29.88 -28.85
N PRO A 200 8.79 -31.02 -28.59
CA PRO A 200 8.72 -32.11 -29.55
C PRO A 200 8.27 -31.67 -30.95
N THR A 201 9.03 -32.07 -31.95
CA THR A 201 8.70 -31.84 -33.38
C THR A 201 7.41 -32.54 -33.85
N SER A 202 6.97 -33.60 -33.16
CA SER A 202 5.68 -34.28 -33.36
C SER A 202 5.33 -35.19 -32.17
N GLU A 203 4.13 -35.77 -32.14
CA GLU A 203 3.70 -36.80 -31.17
C GLU A 203 4.25 -38.23 -31.45
N ASN A 204 5.02 -38.40 -32.53
CA ASN A 204 5.47 -39.71 -32.99
C ASN A 204 6.77 -40.18 -32.30
N ALA A 205 7.05 -41.48 -32.40
CA ALA A 205 8.23 -42.10 -31.78
C ALA A 205 9.59 -41.61 -32.33
N ASP A 206 9.62 -40.92 -33.47
CA ASP A 206 10.81 -40.31 -34.07
C ASP A 206 10.97 -38.83 -33.72
N ALA A 207 10.11 -38.29 -32.85
CA ALA A 207 10.21 -36.91 -32.38
C ALA A 207 11.54 -36.61 -31.70
N THR A 208 12.04 -35.41 -31.97
CA THR A 208 13.18 -34.81 -31.28
C THR A 208 12.80 -33.45 -30.72
N SER A 209 13.57 -32.97 -29.75
CA SER A 209 13.47 -31.59 -29.27
C SER A 209 13.82 -30.56 -30.34
N ASP A 210 12.94 -29.59 -30.54
CA ASP A 210 13.20 -28.39 -31.31
C ASP A 210 13.88 -27.32 -30.44
N VAL A 211 15.20 -27.35 -30.44
CA VAL A 211 16.03 -26.40 -29.67
C VAL A 211 15.87 -24.96 -30.20
N ALA A 212 15.60 -24.80 -31.49
CA ALA A 212 15.48 -23.47 -32.10
C ALA A 212 14.18 -22.81 -31.64
N GLU A 213 13.09 -23.57 -31.66
CA GLU A 213 11.78 -23.14 -31.16
C GLU A 213 11.84 -22.83 -29.65
N LEU A 214 12.38 -23.74 -28.85
CA LEU A 214 12.58 -23.53 -27.41
C LEU A 214 13.36 -22.23 -27.11
N LYS A 215 14.48 -22.00 -27.80
CA LYS A 215 15.28 -20.78 -27.61
C LYS A 215 14.51 -19.53 -28.01
N ALA A 216 13.78 -19.59 -29.12
CA ALA A 216 13.01 -18.46 -29.61
C ALA A 216 11.86 -18.11 -28.66
N GLU A 217 11.13 -19.11 -28.15
CA GLU A 217 10.01 -18.88 -27.25
C GLU A 217 10.48 -18.36 -25.88
N LEU A 218 11.56 -18.92 -25.33
CA LEU A 218 12.18 -18.40 -24.11
C LEU A 218 12.68 -16.96 -24.28
N ALA A 219 13.34 -16.65 -25.40
CA ALA A 219 13.81 -15.30 -25.69
C ALA A 219 12.65 -14.30 -25.83
N ASN A 220 11.56 -14.70 -26.46
CA ASN A 220 10.36 -13.88 -26.62
C ASN A 220 9.65 -13.60 -25.29
N ASN A 221 9.74 -14.52 -24.32
CA ASN A 221 9.12 -14.35 -23.00
C ASN A 221 10.02 -13.64 -21.98
N GLN A 222 11.27 -13.29 -22.32
CA GLN A 222 12.24 -12.65 -21.41
C GLN A 222 11.65 -11.46 -20.64
N SER A 223 11.03 -10.50 -21.34
CA SER A 223 10.48 -9.30 -20.71
C SER A 223 9.34 -9.61 -19.74
N ASN A 224 8.55 -10.63 -20.07
CA ASN A 224 7.41 -11.04 -19.26
C ASN A 224 7.90 -11.70 -17.97
N PHE A 225 8.85 -12.65 -18.08
CA PHE A 225 9.53 -13.26 -16.93
C PHE A 225 10.18 -12.25 -15.98
N THR A 226 10.91 -11.26 -16.52
CA THR A 226 11.51 -10.19 -15.71
C THR A 226 10.43 -9.39 -14.97
N SER A 227 9.39 -8.95 -15.68
CA SER A 227 8.34 -8.08 -15.12
C SER A 227 7.50 -8.80 -14.08
N LYS A 228 7.06 -10.03 -14.37
CA LYS A 228 6.30 -10.87 -13.45
C LYS A 228 7.08 -11.10 -12.14
N THR A 229 8.38 -11.43 -12.25
CA THR A 229 9.24 -11.68 -11.08
C THR A 229 9.45 -10.42 -10.25
N PHE A 230 9.74 -9.30 -10.91
CA PHE A 230 9.95 -8.03 -10.22
C PHE A 230 8.68 -7.60 -9.47
N ASN A 231 7.53 -7.69 -10.13
CA ASN A 231 6.24 -7.32 -9.52
C ASN A 231 5.87 -8.29 -8.37
N MET A 232 6.07 -9.60 -8.53
CA MET A 232 5.88 -10.57 -7.44
C MET A 232 6.74 -10.24 -6.21
N LEU A 233 8.03 -9.95 -6.39
CA LEU A 233 8.93 -9.67 -5.27
C LEU A 233 8.67 -8.30 -4.61
N THR A 234 8.18 -7.32 -5.38
CA THR A 234 8.05 -5.92 -4.89
C THR A 234 6.64 -5.51 -4.48
N ARG A 235 5.60 -6.21 -4.95
CA ARG A 235 4.19 -5.84 -4.73
C ARG A 235 3.42 -6.85 -3.89
N ILE A 236 3.85 -8.11 -3.85
CA ILE A 236 3.16 -9.15 -3.08
C ILE A 236 3.72 -9.22 -1.67
N HIS A 237 2.85 -8.98 -0.68
CA HIS A 237 3.21 -8.95 0.74
C HIS A 237 2.36 -9.88 1.63
N THR A 238 1.64 -10.84 1.04
CA THR A 238 0.90 -11.86 1.82
C THR A 238 1.31 -13.25 1.36
N TRP A 239 1.25 -14.23 2.26
CA TRP A 239 1.63 -15.61 1.92
C TRP A 239 0.70 -16.26 0.89
N PRO A 240 -0.64 -16.17 0.98
CA PRO A 240 -1.52 -16.77 -0.01
C PRO A 240 -1.25 -16.25 -1.43
N ALA A 241 -1.15 -14.92 -1.60
CA ALA A 241 -0.86 -14.28 -2.88
C ALA A 241 0.53 -14.61 -3.44
N PHE A 242 1.52 -14.84 -2.57
CA PHE A 242 2.85 -15.25 -3.02
C PHE A 242 2.89 -16.72 -3.40
N SER A 243 2.31 -17.60 -2.59
CA SER A 243 2.62 -19.03 -2.60
C SER A 243 1.92 -19.83 -3.69
N ASN A 244 0.71 -19.46 -4.10
CA ASN A 244 -0.11 -20.26 -5.01
C ASN A 244 -1.06 -19.40 -5.87
N HIS A 245 -1.62 -19.99 -6.92
CA HIS A 245 -2.45 -19.30 -7.93
C HIS A 245 -3.98 -19.37 -7.65
N THR A 246 -4.44 -19.40 -6.39
CA THR A 246 -5.88 -19.41 -6.05
C THR A 246 -6.54 -18.03 -6.17
N ALA A 247 -7.77 -17.96 -6.69
CA ALA A 247 -8.51 -16.71 -6.89
C ALA A 247 -8.86 -16.00 -5.57
N GLY A 248 -8.53 -14.70 -5.45
CA GLY A 248 -8.84 -13.87 -4.28
C GLY A 248 -7.64 -13.35 -3.48
N ASP A 249 -6.52 -13.08 -4.15
CA ASP A 249 -5.19 -12.82 -3.57
C ASP A 249 -5.00 -11.50 -2.78
N GLY A 250 -6.07 -10.73 -2.54
CA GLY A 250 -5.97 -9.45 -1.83
C GLY A 250 -5.70 -8.23 -2.71
N GLY A 251 -5.94 -8.33 -4.04
CA GLY A 251 -6.07 -7.18 -4.93
C GLY A 251 -4.78 -6.68 -5.57
N SER A 252 -3.76 -7.54 -5.65
CA SER A 252 -2.48 -7.23 -6.31
C SER A 252 -2.56 -7.56 -7.80
N THR A 253 -2.18 -6.63 -8.70
CA THR A 253 -2.05 -6.92 -10.14
C THR A 253 -0.73 -7.64 -10.47
N SER A 254 -0.37 -8.68 -9.72
CA SER A 254 0.94 -9.37 -9.83
C SER A 254 0.78 -10.87 -9.67
N ASN A 255 1.58 -11.66 -10.39
CA ASN A 255 1.54 -13.12 -10.34
C ASN A 255 2.13 -13.67 -9.03
N SER A 256 1.53 -14.74 -8.50
CA SER A 256 2.15 -15.60 -7.49
C SER A 256 3.40 -16.30 -8.04
N ILE A 257 4.25 -16.87 -7.17
CA ILE A 257 5.40 -17.66 -7.63
C ILE A 257 4.98 -18.90 -8.42
N GLU A 258 3.83 -19.49 -8.07
CA GLU A 258 3.28 -20.66 -8.76
C GLU A 258 2.82 -20.30 -10.17
N ALA A 259 2.13 -19.16 -10.34
CA ALA A 259 1.71 -18.71 -11.68
C ALA A 259 2.89 -18.46 -12.63
N ILE A 260 4.02 -17.93 -12.13
CA ILE A 260 5.22 -17.75 -12.98
C ILE A 260 5.93 -19.08 -13.22
N HIS A 261 5.91 -19.99 -12.22
CA HIS A 261 6.42 -21.35 -12.36
C HIS A 261 5.70 -22.10 -13.49
N ASP A 262 4.37 -22.01 -13.53
CA ASP A 262 3.54 -22.66 -14.54
C ASP A 262 3.92 -22.19 -15.95
N ASP A 263 4.13 -20.87 -16.12
CA ASP A 263 4.59 -20.34 -17.41
C ASP A 263 5.92 -20.96 -17.86
N VAL A 264 6.89 -21.13 -16.96
CA VAL A 264 8.20 -21.70 -17.31
C VAL A 264 8.07 -23.17 -17.70
N HIS A 265 7.21 -23.95 -17.03
CA HIS A 265 6.95 -25.34 -17.38
C HIS A 265 6.39 -25.47 -18.79
N ASP A 266 5.32 -24.75 -19.09
CA ASP A 266 4.66 -24.85 -20.39
C ASP A 266 5.53 -24.27 -21.52
N ILE A 267 6.23 -23.16 -21.29
CA ILE A 267 7.16 -22.57 -22.27
C ILE A 267 8.36 -23.50 -22.54
N VAL A 268 8.88 -24.20 -21.54
CA VAL A 268 9.98 -25.16 -21.76
C VAL A 268 9.49 -26.45 -22.39
N GLY A 269 8.28 -26.89 -22.03
CA GLY A 269 7.65 -28.08 -22.56
C GLY A 269 7.31 -27.94 -24.03
N GLY A 270 6.65 -26.85 -24.41
CA GLY A 270 6.05 -26.71 -25.73
C GLY A 270 4.98 -27.77 -25.99
N ASP A 271 4.53 -27.88 -27.23
CA ASP A 271 3.49 -28.85 -27.58
C ASP A 271 3.99 -30.29 -27.36
N TRP A 272 3.27 -31.09 -26.56
CA TRP A 272 3.58 -32.49 -26.21
C TRP A 272 4.83 -32.72 -25.35
N GLY A 273 5.43 -31.68 -24.78
CA GLY A 273 6.67 -31.78 -24.02
C GLY A 273 6.51 -32.37 -22.62
N PHE A 274 7.61 -32.82 -22.04
CA PHE A 274 7.59 -33.37 -20.66
C PHE A 274 7.39 -32.27 -19.62
N MET A 275 8.00 -31.09 -19.82
CA MET A 275 7.91 -29.97 -18.89
C MET A 275 6.52 -29.31 -18.87
N SER A 276 5.67 -29.52 -19.88
CA SER A 276 4.29 -29.00 -19.93
C SER A 276 3.25 -29.91 -19.24
N ASP A 277 3.68 -30.98 -18.57
CA ASP A 277 2.81 -31.90 -17.85
C ASP A 277 3.34 -32.21 -16.44
N VAL A 278 2.54 -31.86 -15.43
CA VAL A 278 2.84 -32.07 -14.00
C VAL A 278 3.29 -33.51 -13.72
N ALA A 279 2.66 -34.49 -14.35
CA ALA A 279 2.96 -35.90 -14.13
C ALA A 279 4.33 -36.34 -14.65
N MET A 280 4.92 -35.56 -15.57
CA MET A 280 6.09 -35.92 -16.36
C MET A 280 7.29 -34.96 -16.17
N ALA A 281 7.06 -33.72 -15.74
CA ALA A 281 8.05 -32.65 -15.74
C ALA A 281 9.33 -32.98 -14.98
N ALA A 282 9.22 -33.64 -13.82
CA ALA A 282 10.36 -33.97 -12.97
C ALA A 282 11.34 -34.99 -13.59
N PHE A 283 10.97 -35.67 -14.68
CA PHE A 283 11.91 -36.51 -15.42
C PHE A 283 12.90 -35.70 -16.26
N ASP A 284 12.58 -34.45 -16.62
CA ASP A 284 13.52 -33.63 -17.38
C ASP A 284 14.55 -32.97 -16.44
N PRO A 285 15.86 -33.09 -16.68
CA PRO A 285 16.89 -32.51 -15.82
C PRO A 285 16.80 -31.00 -15.59
N ILE A 286 16.20 -30.23 -16.52
CA ILE A 286 16.04 -28.78 -16.37
C ILE A 286 15.05 -28.42 -15.24
N PHE A 287 14.15 -29.34 -14.88
CA PHE A 287 13.23 -29.20 -13.75
C PHE A 287 13.95 -28.75 -12.48
N TYR A 288 15.08 -29.38 -12.15
CA TYR A 288 15.82 -29.10 -10.93
C TYR A 288 16.58 -27.76 -10.97
N LEU A 289 16.89 -27.25 -12.16
CA LEU A 289 17.44 -25.89 -12.34
C LEU A 289 16.34 -24.83 -12.12
N HIS A 290 15.17 -25.06 -12.71
CA HIS A 290 14.00 -24.21 -12.57
C HIS A 290 13.53 -24.14 -11.10
N HIS A 291 13.31 -25.30 -10.46
CA HIS A 291 12.86 -25.38 -9.06
C HIS A 291 13.89 -24.88 -8.04
N SER A 292 15.18 -24.89 -8.39
CA SER A 292 16.19 -24.18 -7.58
C SER A 292 16.02 -22.67 -7.64
N ASN A 293 15.54 -22.11 -8.76
CA ASN A 293 15.20 -20.69 -8.82
C ASN A 293 13.87 -20.38 -8.14
N VAL A 294 12.88 -21.28 -8.18
CA VAL A 294 11.64 -21.17 -7.37
C VAL A 294 12.00 -21.12 -5.88
N ASP A 295 12.90 -21.99 -5.43
CA ASP A 295 13.41 -21.96 -4.07
C ASP A 295 14.18 -20.67 -3.74
N ARG A 296 14.96 -20.15 -4.69
CA ARG A 296 15.62 -18.84 -4.57
C ARG A 296 14.59 -17.72 -4.43
N MET A 297 13.51 -17.72 -5.20
CA MET A 297 12.42 -16.75 -5.09
C MET A 297 11.73 -16.82 -3.72
N LEU A 298 11.48 -18.02 -3.17
CA LEU A 298 11.00 -18.19 -1.79
C LEU A 298 11.94 -17.54 -0.78
N SER A 299 13.25 -17.73 -0.93
CA SER A 299 14.25 -17.11 -0.04
C SER A 299 14.29 -15.58 -0.17
N LEU A 300 14.28 -15.03 -1.39
CA LEU A 300 14.26 -13.58 -1.63
C LEU A 300 12.96 -12.95 -1.09
N TRP A 301 11.80 -13.54 -1.38
CA TRP A 301 10.52 -13.05 -0.91
C TRP A 301 10.40 -13.11 0.62
N SER A 302 10.86 -14.20 1.26
CA SER A 302 10.85 -14.32 2.72
C SER A 302 11.76 -13.28 3.39
N ALA A 303 12.87 -12.91 2.74
CA ALA A 303 13.75 -11.86 3.20
C ALA A 303 13.13 -10.46 3.07
N LEU A 304 12.40 -10.20 1.99
CA LEU A 304 11.64 -8.97 1.78
C LEU A 304 10.43 -8.85 2.72
N ASN A 305 9.86 -9.98 3.15
CA ASN A 305 8.68 -10.08 4.02
C ASN A 305 9.01 -10.77 5.37
N PRO A 306 9.89 -10.19 6.21
CA PRO A 306 10.54 -10.90 7.32
C PRO A 306 9.61 -11.29 8.50
N THR A 307 8.42 -10.69 8.57
CA THR A 307 7.40 -10.96 9.60
C THR A 307 6.37 -11.98 9.14
N ILE A 308 6.40 -12.39 7.87
CA ILE A 308 5.39 -13.24 7.25
C ILE A 308 5.98 -14.63 7.00
N TRP A 309 5.14 -15.64 7.16
CA TRP A 309 5.41 -17.02 6.81
C TRP A 309 4.09 -17.69 6.41
N ILE A 310 4.13 -18.99 6.18
CA ILE A 310 2.95 -19.77 5.78
C ILE A 310 1.75 -19.55 6.71
N THR A 311 0.59 -19.33 6.09
CA THR A 311 -0.72 -19.25 6.73
C THR A 311 -1.49 -20.56 6.55
N GLU A 312 -2.53 -20.77 7.34
CA GLU A 312 -3.43 -21.92 7.16
C GLU A 312 -4.15 -21.84 5.80
N GLY A 313 -4.32 -23.00 5.16
CA GLY A 313 -5.03 -23.17 3.90
C GLY A 313 -5.60 -24.58 3.77
N SER A 314 -6.08 -24.92 2.58
CA SER A 314 -6.62 -26.25 2.24
C SER A 314 -5.62 -26.99 1.34
N SER A 315 -5.55 -28.32 1.44
CA SER A 315 -4.81 -29.15 0.47
C SER A 315 -5.46 -29.19 -0.91
N GLU A 316 -6.62 -28.57 -1.09
CA GLU A 316 -7.39 -28.49 -2.33
C GLU A 316 -7.59 -29.89 -2.91
N GLU A 317 -6.85 -30.25 -3.96
CA GLU A 317 -6.93 -31.52 -4.69
C GLU A 317 -6.37 -32.72 -3.90
N GLY A 318 -5.65 -32.46 -2.80
CA GLY A 318 -4.92 -33.46 -2.05
C GLY A 318 -3.62 -33.90 -2.75
N THR A 319 -2.88 -34.79 -2.11
CA THR A 319 -1.67 -35.41 -2.61
C THR A 319 -1.72 -36.91 -2.32
N TRP A 320 -0.68 -37.66 -2.70
CA TRP A 320 -0.55 -39.09 -2.35
C TRP A 320 -0.79 -39.38 -0.86
N THR A 321 -0.38 -38.46 0.02
CA THR A 321 -0.41 -38.63 1.48
C THR A 321 -1.41 -37.74 2.21
N LEU A 322 -1.97 -36.73 1.53
CA LEU A 322 -2.93 -35.79 2.09
C LEU A 322 -4.25 -35.91 1.32
N PRO A 323 -5.37 -36.22 1.99
CA PRO A 323 -6.68 -36.15 1.35
C PRO A 323 -6.96 -34.74 0.81
N ALA A 324 -7.84 -34.64 -0.19
CA ALA A 324 -8.39 -33.37 -0.63
C ALA A 324 -9.06 -32.59 0.51
N ASP A 325 -9.10 -31.27 0.37
CA ASP A 325 -9.75 -30.33 1.30
C ASP A 325 -9.32 -30.43 2.78
N THR A 326 -8.14 -31.00 3.03
CA THR A 326 -7.59 -31.13 4.38
C THR A 326 -6.95 -29.81 4.80
N PRO A 327 -7.24 -29.30 6.02
CA PRO A 327 -6.54 -28.13 6.54
C PRO A 327 -5.02 -28.37 6.61
N ILE A 328 -4.25 -27.48 6.00
CA ILE A 328 -2.78 -27.52 5.96
C ILE A 328 -2.20 -26.20 6.48
N ASN A 329 -1.04 -26.29 7.13
CA ASN A 329 -0.39 -25.13 7.76
C ASN A 329 1.12 -25.37 7.93
N GLU A 330 1.78 -24.53 8.75
CA GLU A 330 3.22 -24.58 8.96
C GLU A 330 3.78 -25.89 9.56
N SER A 331 2.91 -26.69 10.18
CA SER A 331 3.24 -27.95 10.85
C SER A 331 2.80 -29.18 10.04
N THR A 332 2.19 -29.00 8.87
CA THR A 332 1.82 -30.10 7.99
C THR A 332 3.08 -30.79 7.47
N PRO A 333 3.17 -32.13 7.56
CA PRO A 333 4.28 -32.90 6.99
C PRO A 333 4.46 -32.68 5.49
N LEU A 334 5.67 -32.27 5.10
CA LEU A 334 6.12 -32.17 3.71
C LEU A 334 6.59 -33.55 3.23
N THR A 335 5.66 -34.50 3.18
CA THR A 335 5.96 -35.87 2.74
C THR A 335 6.33 -35.91 1.25
N PRO A 336 7.26 -36.80 0.83
CA PRO A 336 7.83 -37.90 1.62
C PRO A 336 9.15 -37.52 2.33
N PHE A 337 9.50 -36.24 2.44
CA PHE A 337 10.83 -35.81 2.87
C PHE A 337 11.05 -35.98 4.37
N ARG A 338 11.77 -37.06 4.73
CA ARG A 338 12.10 -37.37 6.12
C ARG A 338 13.21 -36.47 6.67
N ASN A 339 13.02 -35.97 7.90
CA ASN A 339 14.09 -35.34 8.72
C ASN A 339 14.65 -36.29 9.80
N GLY A 340 14.00 -37.45 9.99
CA GLY A 340 14.41 -38.53 10.87
C GLY A 340 13.74 -39.85 10.45
N PRO A 341 14.06 -40.99 11.10
CA PRO A 341 13.52 -42.29 10.69
C PRO A 341 11.98 -42.32 10.60
N ASP A 342 11.32 -41.69 11.56
CA ASP A 342 9.86 -41.71 11.72
C ASP A 342 9.24 -40.29 11.65
N SER A 343 9.96 -39.30 11.10
CA SER A 343 9.55 -37.89 11.09
C SER A 343 9.86 -37.19 9.77
N TYR A 344 9.02 -36.22 9.41
CA TYR A 344 9.09 -35.48 8.14
C TYR A 344 9.40 -34.01 8.39
N TRP A 345 9.98 -33.36 7.38
CA TRP A 345 10.10 -31.90 7.36
C TRP A 345 8.72 -31.24 7.38
N VAL A 346 8.65 -30.05 7.94
CA VAL A 346 7.46 -29.19 7.95
C VAL A 346 7.85 -27.78 7.50
N SER A 347 6.90 -26.97 7.06
CA SER A 347 7.18 -25.61 6.56
C SER A 347 7.86 -24.70 7.59
N SER A 348 7.59 -24.88 8.88
CA SER A 348 8.27 -24.15 9.97
C SER A 348 9.77 -24.50 10.09
N ASP A 349 10.16 -25.72 9.71
CA ASP A 349 11.55 -26.14 9.77
C ASP A 349 12.37 -25.60 8.61
N VAL A 350 11.76 -25.46 7.43
CA VAL A 350 12.47 -25.21 6.16
C VAL A 350 12.58 -23.72 5.80
N ARG A 351 12.15 -22.80 6.68
CA ARG A 351 12.35 -21.36 6.51
C ARG A 351 13.82 -20.99 6.40
N ASP A 352 14.64 -21.64 7.22
CA ASP A 352 16.09 -21.44 7.26
C ASP A 352 16.80 -22.42 6.32
N MET A 353 17.16 -21.95 5.12
CA MET A 353 17.87 -22.74 4.11
C MET A 353 19.24 -23.26 4.59
N ALA A 354 19.87 -22.60 5.57
CA ALA A 354 21.16 -23.02 6.10
C ALA A 354 21.08 -24.39 6.79
N LYS A 355 19.90 -24.80 7.28
CA LYS A 355 19.67 -26.15 7.83
C LYS A 355 19.87 -27.26 6.81
N PHE A 356 19.70 -26.96 5.52
CA PHE A 356 19.96 -27.88 4.41
C PHE A 356 21.36 -27.73 3.82
N GLY A 357 22.23 -26.92 4.42
CA GLY A 357 23.61 -26.77 3.97
C GLY A 357 23.77 -25.93 2.70
N TYR A 358 22.80 -25.07 2.35
CA TYR A 358 22.94 -24.16 1.22
C TYR A 358 22.51 -22.72 1.54
N THR A 359 22.97 -21.79 0.69
CA THR A 359 22.56 -20.39 0.63
C THR A 359 22.60 -19.91 -0.82
N TYR A 360 22.29 -18.64 -1.07
CA TYR A 360 22.43 -18.01 -2.38
C TYR A 360 23.40 -16.81 -2.32
N PRO A 361 24.05 -16.45 -3.44
CA PRO A 361 25.02 -15.35 -3.49
C PRO A 361 24.50 -14.02 -2.94
N GLU A 362 23.20 -13.77 -3.07
CA GLU A 362 22.50 -12.57 -2.62
C GLU A 362 22.52 -12.41 -1.08
N PHE A 363 22.73 -13.50 -0.35
CA PHE A 363 22.78 -13.50 1.11
C PHE A 363 24.21 -13.46 1.67
N ASN A 364 25.24 -13.48 0.81
CA ASN A 364 26.63 -13.50 1.24
C ASN A 364 26.98 -12.24 2.06
N GLY A 365 27.51 -12.44 3.26
CA GLY A 365 27.95 -11.35 4.13
C GLY A 365 26.83 -10.61 4.85
N LEU A 366 25.57 -11.03 4.70
CA LEU A 366 24.45 -10.48 5.46
C LEU A 366 24.35 -11.16 6.83
N ASP A 367 24.02 -10.37 7.86
CA ASP A 367 23.63 -10.91 9.17
C ASP A 367 22.15 -11.31 9.13
N LEU A 368 21.89 -12.61 8.92
CA LEU A 368 20.53 -13.14 8.82
C LEU A 368 19.70 -12.97 10.11
N ASN A 369 20.32 -12.60 11.24
CA ASN A 369 19.60 -12.24 12.46
C ASN A 369 19.03 -10.82 12.41
N ASN A 370 19.58 -9.95 11.57
CA ASN A 370 19.12 -8.58 11.37
C ASN A 370 18.16 -8.50 10.17
N ARG A 371 16.95 -9.07 10.35
CA ARG A 371 15.97 -9.20 9.27
C ARG A 371 15.62 -7.90 8.54
N PRO A 372 15.51 -6.72 9.19
CA PRO A 372 15.31 -5.46 8.47
C PRO A 372 16.46 -5.11 7.52
N ALA A 373 17.72 -5.23 7.98
CA ALA A 373 18.88 -4.94 7.12
C ALA A 373 19.02 -5.95 5.97
N VAL A 374 18.61 -7.20 6.19
CA VAL A 374 18.52 -8.21 5.13
C VAL A 374 17.45 -7.82 4.11
N SER A 375 16.27 -7.39 4.57
CA SER A 375 15.17 -6.92 3.69
C SER A 375 15.64 -5.77 2.80
N ASP A 376 16.31 -4.76 3.37
CA ASP A 376 16.86 -3.63 2.62
C ASP A 376 17.88 -4.11 1.56
N ALA A 377 18.89 -4.88 1.97
CA ALA A 377 19.94 -5.35 1.07
C ALA A 377 19.40 -6.24 -0.06
N ILE A 378 18.44 -7.12 0.25
CA ILE A 378 17.78 -7.97 -0.75
C ILE A 378 16.92 -7.12 -1.69
N GLY A 379 16.23 -6.08 -1.21
CA GLY A 379 15.48 -5.15 -2.04
C GLY A 379 16.35 -4.44 -3.06
N GLU A 380 17.55 -4.00 -2.66
CA GLU A 380 18.53 -3.37 -3.56
C GLU A 380 19.04 -4.35 -4.63
N ILE A 381 19.29 -5.60 -4.24
CA ILE A 381 19.71 -6.67 -5.16
C ILE A 381 18.59 -6.97 -6.17
N VAL A 382 17.35 -7.10 -5.71
CA VAL A 382 16.18 -7.35 -6.58
C VAL A 382 15.98 -6.21 -7.58
N CYS A 383 16.10 -4.95 -7.14
CA CYS A 383 16.05 -3.79 -8.03
C CYS A 383 17.18 -3.82 -9.07
N LYS A 384 18.39 -4.21 -8.66
CA LYS A 384 19.54 -4.32 -9.57
C LYS A 384 19.36 -5.44 -10.60
N LEU A 385 18.79 -6.58 -10.19
CA LEU A 385 18.62 -7.75 -11.05
C LEU A 385 17.46 -7.59 -12.04
N TYR A 386 16.31 -7.09 -11.57
CA TYR A 386 15.06 -7.15 -12.33
C TYR A 386 14.37 -5.79 -12.53
N GLY A 387 14.86 -4.71 -11.92
CA GLY A 387 14.18 -3.41 -11.92
C GLY A 387 14.13 -2.73 -13.30
N GLY A 388 15.03 -3.07 -14.22
CA GLY A 388 15.03 -2.59 -15.61
C GLY A 388 15.12 -1.08 -15.79
N SER A 389 15.48 -0.61 -17.00
CA SER A 389 15.47 0.82 -17.35
C SER A 389 14.07 1.28 -17.75
N VAL A 390 13.08 1.13 -16.88
CA VAL A 390 11.77 1.77 -17.08
C VAL A 390 11.86 3.15 -16.44
N SER A 391 12.66 4.00 -17.08
CA SER A 391 12.76 5.42 -16.75
C SER A 391 11.81 6.18 -17.68
N GLY A 392 10.63 6.53 -17.18
CA GLY A 392 9.73 7.48 -17.86
C GLY A 392 8.29 7.03 -18.09
N ASP A 393 7.92 5.80 -17.74
CA ASP A 393 6.57 5.30 -17.98
C ASP A 393 5.69 5.42 -16.73
N ASN A 394 4.54 6.09 -16.85
CA ASN A 394 3.67 6.46 -15.72
C ASN A 394 2.63 5.41 -15.35
N TYR A 395 2.44 4.39 -16.20
CA TYR A 395 1.40 3.38 -16.07
C TYR A 395 1.95 2.00 -16.36
N ASP A 396 1.63 1.05 -15.50
CA ASP A 396 1.77 -0.39 -15.68
C ASP A 396 0.46 -0.96 -16.24
N TRP A 397 0.46 -1.20 -17.53
CA TRP A 397 -0.59 -1.91 -18.24
C TRP A 397 -0.44 -3.39 -18.00
N THR A 398 -1.47 -3.98 -17.43
CA THR A 398 -1.49 -5.41 -17.11
C THR A 398 -2.83 -5.99 -17.53
N ALA A 399 -2.81 -7.09 -18.28
CA ALA A 399 -3.99 -7.90 -18.52
C ALA A 399 -4.08 -8.98 -17.43
N ARG A 400 -5.15 -8.95 -16.64
CA ARG A 400 -5.58 -10.05 -15.76
C ARG A 400 -6.28 -11.10 -16.61
N ILE A 401 -5.94 -12.35 -16.36
CA ILE A 401 -6.45 -13.53 -17.06
C ILE A 401 -7.02 -14.45 -16.00
N GLU A 402 -8.32 -14.72 -16.08
CA GLU A 402 -9.03 -15.59 -15.15
C GLU A 402 -9.76 -16.68 -15.94
N PHE A 403 -9.61 -17.95 -15.52
CA PHE A 403 -10.31 -19.07 -16.14
C PHE A 403 -10.41 -20.26 -15.19
N LYS A 404 -11.29 -21.21 -15.51
CA LYS A 404 -11.38 -22.50 -14.80
C LYS A 404 -10.24 -23.42 -15.20
N LYS A 405 -9.42 -23.81 -14.22
CA LYS A 405 -8.22 -24.65 -14.39
C LYS A 405 -8.48 -25.92 -15.19
N TYR A 406 -9.63 -26.54 -14.99
CA TYR A 406 -9.97 -27.85 -15.54
C TYR A 406 -10.88 -27.83 -16.77
N GLU A 407 -11.21 -26.66 -17.33
CA GLU A 407 -12.21 -26.56 -18.41
C GLU A 407 -11.88 -27.43 -19.64
N VAL A 408 -10.59 -27.64 -19.92
CA VAL A 408 -10.12 -28.42 -21.08
C VAL A 408 -9.35 -29.69 -20.71
N GLY A 409 -9.25 -30.02 -19.42
CA GLY A 409 -8.76 -31.31 -18.90
C GLY A 409 -7.27 -31.64 -19.07
N GLN A 410 -6.45 -30.68 -19.52
CA GLN A 410 -4.99 -30.77 -19.66
C GLN A 410 -4.38 -29.37 -19.56
N SER A 411 -3.05 -29.23 -19.49
CA SER A 411 -2.39 -27.91 -19.49
C SER A 411 -2.75 -27.09 -20.73
N PHE A 412 -2.84 -25.78 -20.59
CA PHE A 412 -3.11 -24.86 -21.69
C PHE A 412 -2.58 -23.45 -21.38
N GLY A 413 -2.37 -22.66 -22.44
CA GLY A 413 -1.96 -21.26 -22.35
C GLY A 413 -2.96 -20.31 -22.98
N VAL A 414 -3.14 -19.15 -22.37
CA VAL A 414 -3.82 -17.98 -22.95
C VAL A 414 -2.75 -17.05 -23.50
N TYR A 415 -2.75 -16.85 -24.81
CA TYR A 415 -1.75 -16.06 -25.55
C TYR A 415 -2.36 -14.72 -25.94
N LEU A 416 -1.68 -13.62 -25.60
CA LEU A 416 -2.10 -12.25 -25.90
C LEU A 416 -1.25 -11.67 -27.03
N PHE A 417 -1.91 -10.90 -27.89
CA PHE A 417 -1.33 -10.28 -29.08
C PHE A 417 -1.72 -8.81 -29.17
N LEU A 418 -0.81 -7.99 -29.71
CA LEU A 418 -1.08 -6.61 -30.10
C LEU A 418 -1.20 -6.54 -31.63
N GLY A 419 -2.38 -6.91 -32.13
CA GLY A 419 -2.73 -6.99 -33.55
C GLY A 419 -3.36 -8.34 -33.89
N VAL A 420 -3.46 -8.64 -35.18
CA VAL A 420 -4.06 -9.91 -35.65
C VAL A 420 -3.15 -11.09 -35.29
N PRO A 421 -3.63 -12.10 -34.54
CA PRO A 421 -2.84 -13.30 -34.26
C PRO A 421 -2.63 -14.13 -35.53
N PRO A 422 -1.47 -14.80 -35.70
CA PRO A 422 -1.27 -15.73 -36.81
C PRO A 422 -2.34 -16.83 -36.87
N GLU A 423 -2.71 -17.26 -38.08
CA GLU A 423 -3.65 -18.40 -38.25
C GLU A 423 -3.04 -19.73 -37.78
N ASP A 424 -1.71 -19.87 -37.89
CA ASP A 424 -0.98 -21.07 -37.48
C ASP A 424 -0.64 -21.02 -35.98
N GLU A 425 -1.21 -21.97 -35.24
CA GLU A 425 -1.11 -22.13 -33.78
C GLU A 425 0.33 -22.29 -33.30
N LYS A 426 1.21 -22.85 -34.16
CA LYS A 426 2.64 -23.02 -33.86
C LYS A 426 3.39 -21.70 -33.84
N GLN A 427 2.86 -20.66 -34.46
CA GLN A 427 3.54 -19.37 -34.56
C GLN A 427 3.20 -18.43 -33.41
N TRP A 428 2.29 -18.81 -32.51
CA TRP A 428 1.73 -17.89 -31.51
C TRP A 428 2.77 -17.35 -30.52
N GLY A 429 3.59 -18.20 -29.90
CA GLY A 429 4.69 -17.78 -29.02
C GLY A 429 5.89 -17.15 -29.77
N LEU A 430 5.91 -17.30 -31.10
CA LEU A 430 6.97 -16.81 -31.98
C LEU A 430 6.60 -15.51 -32.71
N ALA A 431 5.34 -15.08 -32.62
CA ALA A 431 4.80 -13.99 -33.41
C ALA A 431 5.45 -12.65 -33.04
N GLU A 432 5.72 -11.80 -34.04
CA GLU A 432 6.29 -10.47 -33.78
C GLU A 432 5.37 -9.60 -32.90
N ASN A 433 4.06 -9.83 -32.98
CA ASN A 433 3.05 -9.12 -32.20
C ASN A 433 2.63 -9.84 -30.89
N TYR A 434 3.34 -10.88 -30.48
CA TYR A 434 3.11 -11.58 -29.21
C TYR A 434 3.41 -10.64 -28.02
N ALA A 435 2.45 -10.53 -27.10
CA ALA A 435 2.51 -9.64 -25.95
C ALA A 435 2.86 -10.38 -24.64
N GLY A 436 2.62 -11.69 -24.59
CA GLY A 436 2.83 -12.53 -23.42
C GLY A 436 1.71 -13.55 -23.26
N SER A 437 1.85 -14.41 -22.27
CA SER A 437 0.88 -15.46 -21.99
C SER A 437 0.76 -15.74 -20.48
N HIS A 438 -0.29 -16.46 -20.13
CA HIS A 438 -0.45 -17.08 -18.82
C HIS A 438 -0.98 -18.50 -19.00
N PHE A 439 -0.48 -19.44 -18.20
CA PHE A 439 -0.76 -20.86 -18.37
C PHE A 439 -1.43 -21.50 -17.16
N ALA A 440 -2.15 -22.59 -17.42
CA ALA A 440 -2.65 -23.51 -16.43
C ALA A 440 -1.80 -24.77 -16.48
N PHE A 441 -1.01 -25.04 -15.44
CA PHE A 441 -0.19 -26.25 -15.38
C PHE A 441 -1.00 -27.40 -14.75
N VAL A 442 -1.41 -28.37 -15.57
CA VAL A 442 -2.42 -29.37 -15.18
C VAL A 442 -1.99 -30.78 -15.57
N ASN A 443 -2.34 -31.73 -14.72
CA ASN A 443 -2.16 -33.14 -14.99
C ASN A 443 -3.04 -33.62 -16.16
N SER A 444 -2.43 -34.15 -17.23
CA SER A 444 -3.17 -34.66 -18.41
C SER A 444 -4.07 -35.87 -18.11
N ASN A 445 -3.89 -36.52 -16.95
CA ASN A 445 -4.75 -37.60 -16.46
C ASN A 445 -5.80 -37.13 -15.42
N ALA A 446 -6.14 -35.84 -15.39
CA ALA A 446 -7.15 -35.29 -14.47
C ALA A 446 -8.50 -36.05 -14.52
N HIS A 447 -8.89 -36.59 -15.68
CA HIS A 447 -10.09 -37.41 -15.84
C HIS A 447 -10.07 -38.78 -15.14
N GLN A 448 -8.90 -39.22 -14.65
CA GLN A 448 -8.72 -40.43 -13.84
C GLN A 448 -8.62 -40.09 -12.35
N CYS A 449 -8.50 -38.80 -12.01
CA CYS A 449 -8.35 -38.25 -10.67
C CYS A 449 -9.72 -37.78 -10.16
N ALA A 450 -10.28 -38.50 -9.18
CA ALA A 450 -11.62 -38.19 -8.65
C ALA A 450 -11.73 -36.77 -8.06
N ASN A 451 -10.65 -36.26 -7.45
CA ASN A 451 -10.60 -34.90 -6.88
C ASN A 451 -10.53 -33.80 -7.97
N CYS A 452 -9.82 -34.07 -9.05
CA CYS A 452 -9.72 -33.17 -10.20
C CYS A 452 -11.08 -33.01 -10.90
N ILE A 453 -11.89 -34.07 -10.91
CA ILE A 453 -13.26 -34.06 -11.44
C ILE A 453 -14.22 -33.31 -10.52
N SER A 454 -14.11 -33.49 -9.19
CA SER A 454 -15.01 -32.85 -8.22
C SER A 454 -14.78 -31.34 -8.07
N GLN A 455 -13.61 -30.85 -8.49
CA GLN A 455 -13.18 -29.46 -8.39
C GLN A 455 -13.09 -28.75 -9.76
N ALA A 456 -13.92 -29.16 -10.74
CA ALA A 456 -13.97 -28.58 -12.09
C ALA A 456 -14.25 -27.06 -12.13
N ASP A 457 -14.70 -26.48 -11.02
CA ASP A 457 -15.01 -25.06 -10.87
C ASP A 457 -13.87 -24.23 -10.25
N ILE A 458 -12.69 -24.81 -9.96
CA ILE A 458 -11.53 -24.04 -9.49
C ILE A 458 -11.11 -23.04 -10.55
N VAL A 459 -11.05 -21.78 -10.14
CA VAL A 459 -10.61 -20.64 -10.94
C VAL A 459 -9.17 -20.32 -10.57
N VAL A 460 -8.34 -20.13 -11.59
CA VAL A 460 -6.98 -19.64 -11.46
C VAL A 460 -6.85 -18.28 -12.13
N GLU A 461 -5.94 -17.48 -11.59
CA GLU A 461 -5.73 -16.09 -11.96
C GLU A 461 -4.24 -15.84 -12.20
N GLY A 462 -3.95 -15.06 -13.26
CA GLY A 462 -2.62 -14.56 -13.52
C GLY A 462 -2.63 -13.29 -14.38
N PHE A 463 -1.45 -12.74 -14.61
CA PHE A 463 -1.27 -11.40 -15.16
C PHE A 463 -0.21 -11.37 -16.27
N VAL A 464 -0.53 -10.74 -17.40
CA VAL A 464 0.42 -10.42 -18.47
C VAL A 464 0.72 -8.92 -18.45
N HIS A 465 1.97 -8.55 -18.19
CA HIS A 465 2.42 -7.16 -18.20
C HIS A 465 2.69 -6.69 -19.63
N LEU A 466 2.00 -5.64 -20.06
CA LEU A 466 1.90 -5.18 -21.44
C LEU A 466 2.83 -4.00 -21.78
N ASN A 467 3.44 -3.34 -20.78
CA ASN A 467 4.26 -2.14 -21.00
C ASN A 467 5.34 -2.30 -22.07
N LEU A 468 6.19 -3.31 -21.91
CA LEU A 468 7.29 -3.58 -22.84
C LEU A 468 6.77 -3.98 -24.24
N PRO A 469 5.78 -4.89 -24.37
CA PRO A 469 5.10 -5.14 -25.64
C PRO A 469 4.52 -3.89 -26.30
N ILE A 470 3.80 -3.04 -25.56
CA ILE A 470 3.21 -1.80 -26.09
C ILE A 470 4.32 -0.87 -26.56
N ALA A 471 5.34 -0.63 -25.75
CA ALA A 471 6.46 0.24 -26.10
C ALA A 471 7.19 -0.25 -27.37
N LYS A 472 7.33 -1.58 -27.53
CA LYS A 472 8.01 -2.20 -28.67
C LYS A 472 7.16 -2.19 -29.95
N LEU A 473 5.85 -2.45 -29.85
CA LEU A 473 5.02 -2.81 -31.01
C LEU A 473 4.08 -1.70 -31.48
N SER A 474 3.68 -0.80 -30.59
CA SER A 474 2.61 0.16 -30.87
C SER A 474 3.10 1.42 -31.59
N GLY A 475 4.36 1.80 -31.41
CA GLY A 475 4.91 3.08 -31.87
C GLY A 475 4.29 4.32 -31.21
N LEU A 476 3.49 4.15 -30.15
CA LEU A 476 2.70 5.21 -29.52
C LEU A 476 3.53 6.24 -28.75
N GLY A 477 4.77 5.90 -28.38
CA GLY A 477 5.68 6.81 -27.68
C GLY A 477 5.23 7.25 -26.28
N SER A 478 4.08 6.76 -25.79
CA SER A 478 3.52 6.98 -24.46
C SER A 478 2.77 5.73 -23.99
N LEU A 479 2.80 5.49 -22.68
CA LEU A 479 1.98 4.50 -22.00
C LEU A 479 0.78 5.12 -21.26
N ASP A 480 0.36 6.35 -21.59
CA ASP A 480 -0.78 6.98 -20.92
C ASP A 480 -2.13 6.34 -21.36
N PRO A 481 -3.14 6.25 -20.46
CA PRO A 481 -4.50 5.77 -20.73
C PRO A 481 -5.10 6.18 -22.05
N ASP A 482 -5.21 7.48 -22.37
CA ASP A 482 -5.93 7.86 -23.59
C ASP A 482 -5.15 7.56 -24.88
N VAL A 483 -3.88 7.15 -24.79
CA VAL A 483 -3.08 6.68 -25.94
C VAL A 483 -3.18 5.16 -26.07
N VAL A 484 -3.02 4.47 -24.95
CA VAL A 484 -2.94 3.01 -24.91
C VAL A 484 -4.32 2.37 -24.89
N GLU A 485 -5.33 2.92 -24.22
CA GLU A 485 -6.68 2.35 -24.14
C GLU A 485 -7.32 2.24 -25.54
N PRO A 486 -7.33 3.27 -26.41
CA PRO A 486 -7.86 3.13 -27.76
C PRO A 486 -7.05 2.14 -28.61
N TYR A 487 -5.73 2.08 -28.40
CA TYR A 487 -4.86 1.13 -29.07
C TYR A 487 -5.17 -0.31 -28.64
N LEU A 488 -5.24 -0.61 -27.34
CA LEU A 488 -5.57 -1.93 -26.83
C LEU A 488 -7.00 -2.32 -27.18
N THR A 489 -7.96 -1.39 -27.15
CA THR A 489 -9.34 -1.65 -27.59
C THR A 489 -9.39 -2.12 -29.04
N LYS A 490 -8.47 -1.64 -29.89
CA LYS A 490 -8.38 -2.01 -31.31
C LYS A 490 -7.49 -3.22 -31.58
N GLU A 491 -6.37 -3.33 -30.87
CA GLU A 491 -5.28 -4.23 -31.21
C GLU A 491 -5.13 -5.40 -30.22
N LEU A 492 -5.58 -5.29 -28.97
CA LEU A 492 -5.46 -6.40 -28.02
C LEU A 492 -6.37 -7.56 -28.46
N GLN A 493 -5.76 -8.71 -28.70
CA GLN A 493 -6.44 -9.94 -29.08
C GLN A 493 -5.87 -11.09 -28.26
N TRP A 494 -6.64 -12.16 -28.06
CA TRP A 494 -6.16 -13.36 -27.38
C TRP A 494 -6.64 -14.64 -28.06
N ARG A 495 -5.89 -15.73 -27.84
CA ARG A 495 -6.19 -17.10 -28.26
C ARG A 495 -5.80 -18.08 -27.16
N VAL A 496 -6.41 -19.27 -27.14
CA VAL A 496 -6.08 -20.31 -26.17
C VAL A 496 -5.57 -21.55 -26.90
N LYS A 497 -4.42 -22.08 -26.45
CA LYS A 497 -3.81 -23.30 -26.99
C LYS A 497 -3.63 -24.33 -25.88
N LYS A 498 -4.08 -25.55 -26.10
CA LYS A 498 -3.78 -26.68 -25.20
C LYS A 498 -2.33 -27.13 -25.38
N ALA A 499 -1.75 -27.79 -24.38
CA ALA A 499 -0.39 -28.35 -24.45
C ALA A 499 -0.22 -29.44 -25.52
N ASN A 500 -1.30 -29.94 -26.12
CA ASN A 500 -1.25 -30.83 -27.28
C ASN A 500 -1.25 -30.08 -28.63
N GLY A 501 -1.10 -28.75 -28.61
CA GLY A 501 -1.06 -27.88 -29.79
C GLY A 501 -2.43 -27.42 -30.32
N GLU A 502 -3.54 -27.95 -29.82
CA GLU A 502 -4.89 -27.65 -30.32
C GLU A 502 -5.40 -26.27 -29.85
N SER A 503 -5.86 -25.42 -30.77
CA SER A 503 -6.63 -24.22 -30.41
C SER A 503 -7.99 -24.56 -29.83
N VAL A 504 -8.39 -23.81 -28.79
CA VAL A 504 -9.69 -23.98 -28.13
C VAL A 504 -10.25 -22.64 -27.69
N ASP A 505 -11.57 -22.57 -27.48
CA ASP A 505 -12.21 -21.45 -26.80
C ASP A 505 -12.57 -21.86 -25.37
N LEU A 506 -12.30 -20.98 -24.42
CA LEU A 506 -12.69 -21.16 -23.03
C LEU A 506 -13.93 -20.31 -22.74
N ARG A 507 -14.99 -20.94 -22.24
CA ARG A 507 -16.22 -20.25 -21.81
C ARG A 507 -16.02 -19.53 -20.49
N SER A 508 -15.10 -19.99 -19.65
CA SER A 508 -14.79 -19.35 -18.37
C SER A 508 -13.77 -18.21 -18.47
N LEU A 509 -13.14 -18.01 -19.64
CA LEU A 509 -12.07 -17.03 -19.79
C LEU A 509 -12.60 -15.60 -19.67
N GLU A 510 -12.05 -14.90 -18.69
CA GLU A 510 -12.15 -13.45 -18.53
C GLU A 510 -10.76 -12.83 -18.75
N VAL A 511 -10.71 -11.77 -19.58
CA VAL A 511 -9.52 -10.95 -19.77
C VAL A 511 -9.90 -9.50 -19.42
N SER A 512 -9.28 -8.98 -18.37
CA SER A 512 -9.54 -7.63 -17.86
C SER A 512 -8.24 -6.84 -17.88
N VAL A 513 -8.24 -5.63 -18.44
CA VAL A 513 -7.03 -4.80 -18.58
C VAL A 513 -7.03 -3.70 -17.53
N TYR A 514 -5.92 -3.57 -16.82
CA TYR A 514 -5.70 -2.56 -15.79
C TYR A 514 -4.56 -1.65 -16.23
N ALA A 515 -4.76 -0.35 -16.06
CA ALA A 515 -3.70 0.65 -16.12
C ALA A 515 -3.39 1.07 -14.69
N THR A 516 -2.34 0.51 -14.10
CA THR A 516 -1.94 0.79 -12.72
C THR A 516 -0.87 1.88 -12.73
N PRO A 517 -1.11 3.08 -12.17
CA PRO A 517 -0.10 4.12 -12.15
C PRO A 517 1.18 3.64 -11.43
N MET A 518 2.34 3.71 -12.09
CA MET A 518 3.62 3.28 -11.51
C MET A 518 4.26 4.40 -10.70
N SER A 519 4.49 4.17 -9.40
CA SER A 519 5.26 5.07 -8.54
C SER A 519 6.70 4.65 -8.31
N TYR A 520 7.62 5.25 -9.07
CA TYR A 520 9.04 5.12 -8.84
C TYR A 520 9.51 6.01 -7.69
N ASN A 521 9.80 5.39 -6.55
CA ASN A 521 10.50 5.97 -5.41
C ASN A 521 11.99 6.26 -5.76
N PRO A 522 12.46 7.51 -5.84
CA PRO A 522 13.87 7.78 -6.10
C PRO A 522 14.65 7.74 -4.78
N ALA A 523 14.88 6.54 -4.26
CA ALA A 523 15.71 6.36 -3.07
C ALA A 523 16.40 4.99 -3.05
N VAL A 524 17.10 4.63 -4.12
CA VAL A 524 18.24 3.69 -4.05
C VAL A 524 19.31 4.15 -5.05
N SER A 525 20.04 5.22 -4.72
CA SER A 525 21.40 5.38 -5.25
C SER A 525 22.37 4.93 -4.16
N LEU A 526 22.68 3.64 -4.14
CA LEU A 526 23.81 3.16 -3.37
C LEU A 526 25.10 3.63 -4.04
N ASN A 527 25.85 4.43 -3.30
CA ASN A 527 27.28 4.59 -3.51
C ASN A 527 27.97 3.23 -3.31
N ALA A 528 28.06 2.42 -4.36
CA ALA A 528 29.05 1.36 -4.47
C ALA A 528 30.09 1.80 -5.49
N SER A 529 31.22 2.30 -4.99
CA SER A 529 32.40 2.55 -5.82
C SER A 529 32.98 1.21 -6.34
N PRO A 530 33.26 1.06 -7.64
CA PRO A 530 34.35 0.22 -8.09
C PRO A 530 35.60 1.10 -8.20
N LEU A 531 36.60 0.80 -7.38
CA LEU A 531 37.95 1.33 -7.58
C LEU A 531 38.54 0.81 -8.89
N SER A 532 39.09 1.76 -9.65
CA SER A 532 40.12 1.69 -10.70
C SER A 532 39.83 0.94 -12.01
N CYS A 533 39.82 1.66 -13.14
CA CYS A 533 41.00 1.83 -14.00
C CYS A 533 40.75 2.90 -15.08
N GLU A 534 41.83 3.57 -15.49
CA GLU A 534 41.94 4.78 -16.30
C GLU A 534 41.28 4.73 -17.69
N ALA A 535 40.58 5.82 -18.06
CA ALA A 535 40.32 6.40 -19.41
C ALA A 535 38.94 7.11 -19.33
N ILE A 536 38.70 8.40 -19.56
CA ILE A 536 39.25 9.37 -20.52
C ILE A 536 39.06 10.77 -19.91
N ILE A 537 40.16 11.47 -19.64
CA ILE A 537 40.19 12.94 -19.59
C ILE A 537 40.12 13.43 -21.04
N ARG A 538 39.09 14.20 -21.40
CA ARG A 538 39.09 15.35 -22.34
C ARG A 538 37.68 15.61 -22.89
N ASN A 539 37.02 16.64 -22.36
CA ASN A 539 36.43 17.76 -23.12
C ASN A 539 35.42 18.50 -22.25
N VAL A 540 35.95 19.29 -21.32
CA VAL A 540 35.29 20.52 -20.88
C VAL A 540 35.82 21.61 -21.80
N ASN A 541 34.95 22.13 -22.67
CA ASN A 541 34.97 23.46 -23.32
C ASN A 541 34.40 23.37 -24.74
N ASP A 542 33.08 23.50 -24.88
CA ASP A 542 32.53 24.45 -25.85
C ASP A 542 31.08 24.78 -25.52
N ARG A 543 30.89 25.92 -24.84
CA ARG A 543 29.62 26.65 -24.85
C ARG A 543 29.57 27.40 -26.18
N LYS A 544 28.61 27.04 -27.05
CA LYS A 544 27.83 27.95 -27.91
C LYS A 544 27.08 27.18 -28.99
N CYS A 545 25.79 26.92 -28.78
CA CYS A 545 24.73 27.19 -29.75
C CYS A 545 23.36 26.97 -29.08
N GLY A 546 22.44 27.93 -29.19
CA GLY A 546 21.02 27.77 -28.82
C GLY A 546 20.58 28.42 -27.51
N GLN A 547 20.75 29.73 -27.36
CA GLN A 547 19.82 30.54 -26.58
C GLN A 547 18.61 30.89 -27.47
N ASP A 548 17.46 31.10 -26.82
CA ASP A 548 16.19 31.63 -27.35
C ASP A 548 15.16 30.59 -27.81
N LEU A 549 14.53 29.93 -26.83
CA LEU A 549 13.08 29.67 -26.76
C LEU A 549 12.76 29.16 -25.34
N PHE A 550 11.81 29.81 -24.67
CA PHE A 550 11.32 29.60 -23.29
C PHE A 550 12.17 30.23 -22.15
N GLY A 551 11.81 31.46 -21.79
CA GLY A 551 12.23 32.06 -20.53
C GLY A 551 11.44 31.46 -19.36
N PHE A 552 12.15 30.97 -18.34
CA PHE A 552 12.12 31.49 -16.97
C PHE A 552 13.13 30.69 -16.13
N HIS A 553 14.08 31.40 -15.54
CA HIS A 553 14.99 30.90 -14.52
C HIS A 553 14.28 30.86 -13.17
N SER A 554 14.20 29.69 -12.54
CA SER A 554 14.35 29.61 -11.08
C SER A 554 15.76 29.08 -10.82
N THR A 555 16.65 29.96 -10.36
CA THR A 555 18.04 29.63 -10.00
C THR A 555 18.15 29.01 -8.59
N THR A 556 17.03 28.68 -7.95
CA THR A 556 16.97 28.18 -6.58
C THR A 556 16.54 26.72 -6.56
N MET A 557 17.28 25.91 -5.79
CA MET A 557 16.93 24.51 -5.54
C MET A 557 15.52 24.39 -4.92
N PRO A 558 14.72 23.38 -5.28
CA PRO A 558 13.40 23.15 -4.70
C PRO A 558 13.43 23.00 -3.18
N ILE A 559 12.38 23.45 -2.50
CA ILE A 559 12.19 23.32 -1.06
C ILE A 559 11.80 21.87 -0.73
N VAL A 560 12.72 21.13 -0.11
CA VAL A 560 12.44 19.79 0.42
C VAL A 560 11.83 19.90 1.83
N THR A 561 10.68 19.27 2.03
CA THR A 561 9.96 19.17 3.31
C THR A 561 10.57 18.06 4.16
N THR A 562 11.64 18.35 4.89
CA THR A 562 12.26 17.41 5.83
C THR A 562 11.73 17.54 7.25
N GLY A 563 10.96 18.59 7.53
CA GLY A 563 10.66 19.01 8.90
C GLY A 563 11.86 19.66 9.59
N PRO A 564 11.70 20.11 10.85
CA PRO A 564 12.79 20.64 11.66
C PRO A 564 13.88 19.60 11.94
N SER A 565 15.12 20.07 11.98
CA SER A 565 16.31 19.24 12.29
C SER A 565 16.59 19.14 13.79
N GLY A 566 17.53 18.28 14.21
CA GLY A 566 17.99 18.22 15.61
C GLY A 566 17.31 17.17 16.48
N GLY A 567 16.89 16.04 15.90
CA GLY A 567 16.18 14.96 16.59
C GLY A 567 14.67 15.16 16.62
N ALA A 568 13.97 14.47 17.54
CA ALA A 568 12.52 14.54 17.71
C ALA A 568 12.08 15.08 19.10
N PRO A 569 12.35 16.36 19.44
CA PRO A 569 11.77 17.04 20.60
C PRO A 569 10.23 17.07 20.56
N ASN A 570 9.64 17.34 21.72
CA ASN A 570 8.20 17.48 21.86
C ASN A 570 7.69 18.78 21.23
N ARG A 571 6.65 18.68 20.41
CA ARG A 571 5.71 19.79 20.21
C ARG A 571 4.97 20.01 21.53
N LEU A 572 5.01 21.23 22.06
CA LEU A 572 4.40 21.55 23.36
C LEU A 572 3.03 22.20 23.19
N GLU A 573 2.17 22.03 24.18
CA GLU A 573 0.91 22.76 24.25
C GLU A 573 1.21 24.27 24.39
N ILE A 574 0.46 25.14 23.70
CA ILE A 574 0.76 26.57 23.59
C ILE A 574 0.85 27.28 24.95
N ASN A 575 0.02 26.93 25.93
CA ASN A 575 0.07 27.53 27.27
C ASN A 575 1.33 27.13 28.03
N ASP A 576 1.92 25.98 27.75
CA ASP A 576 3.21 25.59 28.31
C ASP A 576 4.37 26.17 27.50
N PHE A 577 4.22 26.24 26.18
CA PHE A 577 5.19 26.82 25.28
C PHE A 577 5.50 28.30 25.59
N ILE A 578 4.47 29.13 25.81
CA ILE A 578 4.66 30.56 26.11
C ILE A 578 5.42 30.80 27.42
N LYS A 579 5.41 29.83 28.35
CA LYS A 579 6.17 29.91 29.62
C LYS A 579 7.66 29.69 29.40
N HIS A 580 8.06 29.05 28.30
CA HIS A 580 9.46 28.86 27.94
C HIS A 580 10.01 30.11 27.24
N ASP A 581 10.59 31.03 28.02
CA ASP A 581 11.07 32.34 27.54
C ASP A 581 11.89 32.29 26.24
N LYS A 582 12.78 31.30 26.12
CA LYS A 582 13.63 31.13 24.93
C LYS A 582 12.83 30.66 23.72
N PHE A 583 11.95 29.67 23.89
CA PHE A 583 11.10 29.18 22.81
C PHE A 583 10.13 30.26 22.35
N TRP A 584 9.46 30.93 23.29
CA TRP A 584 8.57 32.04 23.00
C TRP A 584 9.26 33.18 22.25
N SER A 585 10.41 33.65 22.76
CA SER A 585 11.15 34.75 22.14
C SER A 585 11.67 34.41 20.75
N LEU A 586 12.17 33.19 20.55
CA LEU A 586 12.65 32.73 19.24
C LEU A 586 11.50 32.54 18.25
N TYR A 587 10.39 31.96 18.69
CA TYR A 587 9.22 31.72 17.84
C TYR A 587 8.59 33.02 17.35
N VAL A 588 8.38 34.00 18.24
CA VAL A 588 7.84 35.32 17.87
C VAL A 588 8.74 36.02 16.85
N GLN A 589 10.06 36.03 17.07
CA GLN A 589 10.99 36.67 16.12
C GLN A 589 11.07 35.90 14.81
N ALA A 590 11.08 34.56 14.85
CA ALA A 590 11.14 33.72 13.66
C ALA A 590 9.88 33.86 12.79
N LEU A 591 8.69 33.86 13.40
CA LEU A 591 7.44 34.06 12.69
C LEU A 591 7.35 35.48 12.11
N HIS A 592 7.79 36.50 12.86
CA HIS A 592 7.89 37.86 12.33
C HIS A 592 8.77 37.91 11.07
N LEU A 593 9.93 37.24 11.08
CA LEU A 593 10.80 37.18 9.90
C LEU A 593 10.17 36.39 8.75
N LEU A 594 9.49 35.28 9.03
CA LEU A 594 8.78 34.49 8.02
C LEU A 594 7.68 35.31 7.32
N GLN A 595 7.02 36.20 8.04
CA GLN A 595 5.96 37.07 7.51
C GLN A 595 6.49 38.30 6.75
N THR A 596 7.73 38.76 7.00
CA THR A 596 8.18 40.09 6.55
C THR A 596 9.42 40.13 5.67
N ARG A 597 10.29 39.10 5.70
CA ARG A 597 11.62 39.19 5.07
C ARG A 597 11.63 38.90 3.57
N GLY A 598 10.64 38.16 3.09
CA GLY A 598 10.46 37.83 1.67
C GLY A 598 9.36 38.65 1.02
N THR A 599 9.36 38.68 -0.31
CA THR A 599 8.20 39.14 -1.06
C THR A 599 7.08 38.10 -0.98
N GLN A 600 5.84 38.51 -1.24
CA GLN A 600 4.71 37.56 -1.32
C GLN A 600 4.81 36.59 -2.51
N ASP A 601 5.80 36.75 -3.38
CA ASP A 601 6.09 35.83 -4.49
C ASP A 601 7.15 34.77 -4.12
N ASP A 602 7.84 34.93 -2.98
CA ASP A 602 8.89 34.01 -2.57
C ASP A 602 8.27 32.69 -2.07
N PRO A 603 8.59 31.50 -2.62
CA PRO A 603 7.93 30.23 -2.26
C PRO A 603 8.01 29.87 -0.77
N GLY A 604 9.06 30.30 -0.08
CA GLY A 604 9.24 30.11 1.36
C GLY A 604 8.71 31.24 2.24
N SER A 605 7.98 32.22 1.69
CA SER A 605 7.31 33.27 2.46
C SER A 605 6.07 32.73 3.18
N PHE A 606 5.65 33.39 4.26
CA PHE A 606 4.38 33.06 4.91
C PHE A 606 3.22 33.06 3.92
N PHE A 607 3.15 34.07 3.04
CA PHE A 607 2.09 34.19 2.04
C PHE A 607 2.02 32.96 1.13
N GLN A 608 3.14 32.58 0.50
CA GLN A 608 3.18 31.43 -0.41
C GLN A 608 2.91 30.11 0.31
N ILE A 609 3.44 29.92 1.52
CA ILE A 609 3.16 28.72 2.33
C ILE A 609 1.67 28.63 2.68
N SER A 610 1.05 29.73 3.11
CA SER A 610 -0.40 29.79 3.37
C SER A 610 -1.24 29.53 2.12
N SER A 611 -0.76 29.97 0.95
CA SER A 611 -1.43 29.80 -0.35
C SER A 611 -1.41 28.35 -0.86
N ILE A 612 -0.59 27.46 -0.28
CA ILE A 612 -0.66 26.02 -0.59
C ILE A 612 -2.04 25.46 -0.21
N HIS A 613 -2.62 25.92 0.90
CA HIS A 613 -3.90 25.45 1.39
C HIS A 613 -5.09 26.11 0.68
N GLY A 614 -5.00 27.42 0.40
CA GLY A 614 -6.12 28.23 -0.09
C GLY A 614 -5.77 29.11 -1.29
N LEU A 615 -6.43 30.27 -1.41
CA LEU A 615 -6.13 31.25 -2.45
C LEU A 615 -4.79 31.96 -2.18
N PRO A 616 -4.15 32.55 -3.21
CA PRO A 616 -4.42 32.35 -4.63
C PRO A 616 -4.06 30.93 -5.07
N TYR A 617 -4.94 30.32 -5.87
CA TYR A 617 -4.63 29.04 -6.51
C TYR A 617 -3.62 29.26 -7.62
N GLY A 618 -2.53 28.50 -7.57
CA GLY A 618 -1.39 28.70 -8.45
C GLY A 618 -0.27 27.73 -8.16
N ASP A 619 0.70 27.72 -9.06
CA ASP A 619 1.91 26.93 -8.94
C ASP A 619 2.70 27.34 -7.70
N TRP A 620 3.24 26.35 -6.98
CA TRP A 620 4.09 26.59 -5.82
C TRP A 620 5.42 25.84 -5.97
N ASP A 621 6.54 26.56 -5.79
CA ASP A 621 7.90 25.99 -5.81
C ASP A 621 8.19 25.06 -7.01
N GLY A 622 7.81 25.52 -8.20
CA GLY A 622 7.99 24.77 -9.46
C GLY A 622 7.07 23.56 -9.62
N VAL A 623 6.15 23.32 -8.68
CA VAL A 623 5.04 22.39 -8.83
C VAL A 623 3.91 23.13 -9.50
N ARG A 624 3.67 22.88 -10.78
CA ARG A 624 2.54 23.51 -11.47
C ARG A 624 1.31 22.62 -11.43
N GLY A 625 0.18 23.29 -11.42
CA GLY A 625 -1.13 22.64 -11.47
C GLY A 625 -1.42 22.09 -12.85
N HIS A 626 -2.52 21.37 -12.90
CA HIS A 626 -3.14 20.94 -14.13
C HIS A 626 -3.53 22.15 -15.01
N LEU A 627 -2.97 22.25 -16.22
CA LEU A 627 -3.23 23.34 -17.19
C LEU A 627 -4.70 23.26 -17.66
N PRO A 628 -5.48 24.35 -17.75
CA PRO A 628 -6.84 24.29 -18.30
C PRO A 628 -6.86 24.18 -19.84
N GLU A 629 -7.93 23.61 -20.38
CA GLU A 629 -8.27 23.60 -21.82
C GLU A 629 -8.35 25.04 -22.37
N GLU A 630 -7.94 25.27 -23.63
CA GLU A 630 -8.03 26.61 -24.24
C GLU A 630 -9.48 27.16 -24.21
N GLY A 631 -9.66 28.32 -23.55
CA GLY A 631 -10.96 28.99 -23.42
C GLY A 631 -11.66 28.75 -22.08
N VAL A 632 -11.10 27.89 -21.23
CA VAL A 632 -11.61 27.58 -19.89
C VAL A 632 -10.83 28.39 -18.84
N GLN A 633 -11.51 29.22 -18.03
CA GLN A 633 -10.86 30.01 -16.99
C GLN A 633 -10.50 29.12 -15.80
N ASN A 634 -9.19 28.90 -15.53
CA ASN A 634 -8.57 28.26 -14.35
C ASN A 634 -9.58 27.57 -13.40
N GLU A 635 -9.86 26.30 -13.68
CA GLU A 635 -10.88 25.55 -12.94
C GLU A 635 -10.30 24.76 -11.74
N ALA A 636 -8.99 24.63 -11.56
CA ALA A 636 -8.43 23.86 -10.42
C ALA A 636 -8.54 24.58 -9.05
N GLY A 637 -8.99 23.86 -8.00
CA GLY A 637 -8.95 24.32 -6.60
C GLY A 637 -7.57 24.14 -5.95
N GLY A 638 -7.38 24.54 -4.67
CA GLY A 638 -6.07 24.48 -3.99
C GLY A 638 -5.50 23.07 -3.75
N TYR A 639 -4.28 22.96 -3.21
CA TYR A 639 -3.63 21.66 -2.95
C TYR A 639 -4.25 20.90 -1.76
N CYS A 640 -5.02 21.56 -0.90
CA CYS A 640 -5.52 20.96 0.34
C CYS A 640 -6.53 19.83 0.11
N THR A 641 -6.48 18.81 0.95
CA THR A 641 -7.43 17.69 0.97
C THR A 641 -8.45 17.86 2.11
N HIS A 642 -9.72 18.04 1.79
CA HIS A 642 -10.88 18.05 2.71
C HIS A 642 -11.98 17.16 2.14
N GLY A 643 -12.72 16.45 2.99
CA GLY A 643 -13.72 15.47 2.60
C GLY A 643 -13.14 14.18 2.02
N ASN A 644 -11.88 13.84 2.33
CA ASN A 644 -11.24 12.64 1.80
C ASN A 644 -10.34 11.95 2.82
N VAL A 645 -9.99 10.68 2.57
CA VAL A 645 -9.20 9.83 3.48
C VAL A 645 -7.76 10.33 3.73
N LEU A 646 -7.28 11.32 2.97
CA LEU A 646 -5.95 11.92 3.11
C LEU A 646 -5.92 13.18 3.98
N PHE A 647 -7.08 13.71 4.40
CA PHE A 647 -7.19 14.92 5.23
C PHE A 647 -6.11 15.00 6.34
N PRO A 648 -5.99 14.01 7.25
CA PRO A 648 -5.07 14.15 8.37
C PRO A 648 -3.60 13.94 7.94
N THR A 649 -3.35 13.13 6.91
CA THR A 649 -2.01 12.83 6.40
C THR A 649 -1.43 13.93 5.50
N TRP A 650 -2.25 14.74 4.85
CA TRP A 650 -1.81 15.90 4.06
C TRP A 650 -1.41 17.08 4.93
N HIS A 651 -2.17 17.35 6.00
CA HIS A 651 -1.87 18.46 6.91
C HIS A 651 -0.61 18.23 7.76
N ARG A 652 -0.17 16.98 7.96
CA ARG A 652 1.07 16.64 8.68
C ARG A 652 2.36 17.21 8.03
N PRO A 653 2.70 16.90 6.77
CA PRO A 653 3.84 17.50 6.09
C PRO A 653 3.64 19.00 5.88
N TYR A 654 2.41 19.50 5.75
CA TYR A 654 2.13 20.94 5.66
C TYR A 654 2.59 21.71 6.91
N VAL A 655 2.19 21.26 8.10
CA VAL A 655 2.65 21.84 9.37
C VAL A 655 4.16 21.68 9.53
N SER A 656 4.72 20.56 9.07
CA SER A 656 6.17 20.30 9.13
C SER A 656 6.99 21.22 8.23
N LEU A 657 6.48 21.60 7.05
CA LEU A 657 7.07 22.61 6.18
C LEU A 657 7.11 23.99 6.87
N TYR A 658 5.98 24.42 7.44
CA TYR A 658 5.91 25.66 8.20
C TYR A 658 6.89 25.65 9.38
N GLU A 659 6.92 24.56 10.14
CA GLU A 659 7.81 24.37 11.29
C GLU A 659 9.29 24.40 10.90
N GLN A 660 9.67 23.77 9.79
CA GLN A 660 11.02 23.82 9.22
C GLN A 660 11.46 25.26 8.93
N MET A 661 10.56 26.08 8.39
CA MET A 661 10.83 27.48 8.10
C MET A 661 10.94 28.35 9.36
N ILE A 662 10.11 28.10 10.36
CA ILE A 662 10.24 28.71 11.69
C ILE A 662 11.58 28.35 12.31
N GLN A 663 11.98 27.07 12.29
CA GLN A 663 13.25 26.64 12.89
C GLN A 663 14.46 27.27 12.17
N LYS A 664 14.40 27.38 10.83
CA LYS A 664 15.42 28.06 10.03
C LYS A 664 15.65 29.49 10.53
N TYR A 665 14.58 30.28 10.66
CA TYR A 665 14.70 31.65 11.17
C TYR A 665 15.07 31.69 12.64
N ALA A 666 14.54 30.79 13.48
CA ALA A 666 14.89 30.74 14.90
C ALA A 666 16.40 30.51 15.11
N LYS A 667 17.03 29.64 14.31
CA LYS A 667 18.49 29.43 14.35
C LYS A 667 19.25 30.68 13.95
N GLU A 668 18.77 31.41 12.95
CA GLU A 668 19.36 32.69 12.57
C GLU A 668 19.25 33.72 13.69
N VAL A 669 18.05 33.91 14.26
CA VAL A 669 17.84 34.82 15.38
C VAL A 669 18.72 34.42 16.57
N ALA A 670 18.76 33.14 16.93
CA ALA A 670 19.61 32.62 18.01
C ALA A 670 21.10 32.90 17.78
N SER A 671 21.57 32.83 16.53
CA SER A 671 22.96 33.14 16.19
C SER A 671 23.33 34.60 16.44
N ALA A 672 22.35 35.51 16.39
CA ALA A 672 22.52 36.94 16.62
C ALA A 672 22.53 37.32 18.12
N TYR A 673 22.21 36.41 19.04
CA TYR A 673 22.29 36.70 20.47
C TYR A 673 23.74 36.88 20.91
N LEU A 674 24.02 38.02 21.55
CA LEU A 674 25.34 38.39 22.05
C LEU A 674 25.50 38.17 23.57
N THR A 675 24.63 37.33 24.15
CA THR A 675 24.64 37.06 25.61
C THR A 675 25.66 35.96 25.97
N PRO A 676 26.15 35.92 27.23
CA PRO A 676 27.06 34.87 27.71
C PRO A 676 26.52 33.43 27.51
N ASP A 677 25.21 33.30 27.44
CA ASP A 677 24.40 32.09 27.30
C ASP A 677 23.90 31.86 25.86
N ARG A 678 24.54 32.47 24.84
CA ARG A 678 24.28 32.24 23.40
C ARG A 678 24.18 30.76 23.00
N VAL A 679 25.00 29.89 23.59
CA VAL A 679 24.94 28.43 23.33
C VAL A 679 23.58 27.83 23.71
N VAL A 680 22.96 28.34 24.79
CA VAL A 680 21.63 27.91 25.24
C VAL A 680 20.54 28.39 24.28
N TRP A 681 20.70 29.58 23.69
CA TRP A 681 19.79 30.08 22.65
C TRP A 681 19.87 29.28 21.36
N ILE A 682 21.09 28.90 20.94
CA ILE A 682 21.30 28.04 19.77
C ILE A 682 20.65 26.67 19.99
N ARG A 683 20.88 26.06 21.16
CA ARG A 683 20.25 24.79 21.53
C ARG A 683 18.72 24.91 21.58
N ALA A 684 18.20 26.00 22.15
CA ALA A 684 16.76 26.24 22.17
C ALA A 684 16.16 26.37 20.76
N ALA A 685 16.90 26.93 19.79
CA ALA A 685 16.47 26.97 18.40
C ALA A 685 16.51 25.60 17.70
N GLU A 686 17.45 24.72 18.07
CA GLU A 686 17.51 23.34 17.59
C GLU A 686 16.36 22.49 18.15
N GLU A 687 16.01 22.70 19.42
CA GLU A 687 14.92 21.99 20.11
C GLU A 687 13.54 22.60 19.84
N LEU A 688 13.46 23.79 19.22
CA LEU A 688 12.21 24.49 18.96
C LEU A 688 11.30 23.67 18.05
N ARG A 689 10.05 23.46 18.48
CA ARG A 689 9.00 22.79 17.71
C ARG A 689 7.72 23.62 17.71
N GLN A 690 6.92 23.46 16.66
CA GLN A 690 5.63 24.11 16.49
C GLN A 690 4.71 23.74 17.66
N PRO A 691 4.20 24.70 18.44
CA PRO A 691 3.27 24.39 19.52
C PRO A 691 1.90 23.96 18.97
N TYR A 692 1.22 23.09 19.72
CA TYR A 692 -0.17 22.71 19.45
C TYR A 692 -1.12 23.44 20.41
N TRP A 693 -2.34 23.71 19.95
CA TRP A 693 -3.42 24.23 20.80
C TRP A 693 -4.42 23.12 21.13
N ASP A 694 -4.45 22.67 22.38
CA ASP A 694 -5.37 21.64 22.82
C ASP A 694 -6.75 22.25 23.12
N TRP A 695 -7.52 22.49 22.07
CA TRP A 695 -8.86 23.08 22.14
C TRP A 695 -9.86 22.21 22.94
N ALA A 696 -9.56 20.93 23.16
CA ALA A 696 -10.39 20.02 23.95
C ALA A 696 -10.14 20.14 25.47
N LEU A 697 -8.94 20.57 25.90
CA LEU A 697 -8.66 20.85 27.33
C LEU A 697 -8.69 22.34 27.67
N ASN A 698 -8.17 23.16 26.76
CA ASN A 698 -7.92 24.59 26.94
C ASN A 698 -8.41 25.34 25.70
N ALA A 699 -9.73 25.44 25.54
CA ALA A 699 -10.32 26.07 24.36
C ALA A 699 -9.99 27.56 24.27
N VAL A 700 -9.80 28.26 25.38
CA VAL A 700 -9.48 29.70 25.34
C VAL A 700 -7.98 29.89 25.09
N LEU A 701 -7.63 30.39 23.91
CA LEU A 701 -6.25 30.77 23.58
C LEU A 701 -5.73 31.91 24.49
N PRO A 702 -4.43 31.89 24.83
CA PRO A 702 -3.83 32.91 25.67
C PRO A 702 -3.78 34.29 24.98
N ASP A 703 -3.71 35.35 25.79
CA ASP A 703 -3.69 36.75 25.33
C ASP A 703 -2.51 37.02 24.40
N GLU A 704 -1.38 36.37 24.64
CA GLU A 704 -0.18 36.42 23.82
C GLU A 704 -0.38 35.89 22.39
N VAL A 705 -1.46 35.15 22.13
CA VAL A 705 -1.78 34.65 20.78
C VAL A 705 -2.82 35.54 20.11
N ILE A 706 -3.96 35.78 20.76
CA ILE A 706 -5.13 36.44 20.13
C ILE A 706 -5.53 37.78 20.75
N GLY A 707 -5.02 38.12 21.94
CA GLY A 707 -5.48 39.29 22.71
C GLY A 707 -4.57 40.51 22.62
N LEU A 708 -3.28 40.30 22.39
CA LEU A 708 -2.27 41.35 22.45
C LEU A 708 -1.69 41.63 21.06
N PRO A 709 -1.86 42.83 20.49
CA PRO A 709 -1.22 43.21 19.22
C PRO A 709 0.30 43.38 19.34
N LYS A 710 0.83 43.48 20.56
CA LYS A 710 2.26 43.51 20.86
C LYS A 710 2.57 42.61 22.05
N VAL A 711 3.70 41.91 22.00
CA VAL A 711 4.14 40.98 23.04
C VAL A 711 5.55 41.32 23.52
N THR A 712 5.88 40.92 24.75
CA THR A 712 7.21 41.12 25.33
C THR A 712 8.05 39.86 25.15
N ILE A 713 9.25 40.03 24.62
CA ILE A 713 10.22 38.96 24.36
C ILE A 713 11.61 39.35 24.87
N THR A 714 12.53 38.39 24.94
CA THR A 714 13.95 38.66 25.16
C THR A 714 14.64 38.87 23.81
N GLY A 715 15.15 40.08 23.55
CA GLY A 715 15.83 40.42 22.30
C GLY A 715 17.28 39.93 22.23
N PRO A 716 17.97 40.07 21.08
CA PRO A 716 19.33 39.56 20.86
C PRO A 716 20.41 40.11 21.81
N LEU A 717 20.18 41.27 22.42
CA LEU A 717 21.06 41.86 23.44
C LEU A 717 20.77 41.34 24.86
N GLY A 718 19.83 40.39 25.02
CA GLY A 718 19.41 39.82 26.29
C GLY A 718 18.42 40.67 27.11
N ASN A 719 18.04 41.85 26.62
CA ASN A 719 17.06 42.72 27.27
C ASN A 719 15.62 42.38 26.86
N LYS A 720 14.67 42.66 27.75
CA LYS A 720 13.24 42.59 27.42
C LYS A 720 12.86 43.73 26.46
N ILE A 721 12.22 43.37 25.35
CA ILE A 721 11.72 44.30 24.35
C ILE A 721 10.27 43.97 24.03
N THR A 722 9.50 44.98 23.65
CA THR A 722 8.13 44.82 23.17
C THR A 722 8.14 44.90 21.65
N VAL A 723 7.57 43.90 21.00
CA VAL A 723 7.51 43.76 19.54
C VAL A 723 6.07 43.55 19.10
N ASP A 724 5.79 43.80 17.82
CA ASP A 724 4.51 43.45 17.22
C ASP A 724 4.30 41.94 17.29
N ASN A 725 3.06 41.53 17.55
CA ASN A 725 2.72 40.12 17.72
C ASN A 725 2.33 39.50 16.37
N PRO A 726 3.18 38.65 15.77
CA PRO A 726 2.89 38.07 14.47
C PRO A 726 1.87 36.93 14.53
N LEU A 727 1.45 36.49 15.73
CA LEU A 727 0.31 35.58 15.92
C LEU A 727 -1.04 36.32 15.93
N TYR A 728 -1.02 37.61 16.26
CA TYR A 728 -2.25 38.40 16.40
C TYR A 728 -2.98 38.54 15.07
N ALA A 729 -2.28 38.90 14.00
CA ALA A 729 -2.81 38.92 12.64
C ALA A 729 -1.66 38.89 11.62
N TYR A 730 -1.93 38.34 10.44
CA TYR A 730 -1.05 38.50 9.28
C TYR A 730 -1.48 39.72 8.46
N ASN A 731 -0.53 40.58 8.09
CA ASN A 731 -0.80 41.78 7.30
C ASN A 731 -0.48 41.52 5.82
N PHE A 732 -1.44 41.78 4.93
CA PHE A 732 -1.26 41.62 3.49
C PHE A 732 -0.54 42.83 2.88
N HIS A 733 0.41 42.58 1.99
CA HIS A 733 1.22 43.60 1.33
C HIS A 733 1.74 43.13 -0.06
N PRO A 734 0.94 43.32 -1.13
CA PRO A 734 -0.44 43.82 -1.20
C PRO A 734 -1.50 42.73 -0.94
N ILE A 735 -2.77 43.13 -0.80
CA ILE A 735 -3.90 42.19 -0.87
C ILE A 735 -3.94 41.59 -2.26
N ASP A 736 -4.08 40.26 -2.35
CA ASP A 736 -4.16 39.59 -3.64
C ASP A 736 -5.50 39.87 -4.34
N LYS A 737 -5.45 40.04 -5.66
CA LYS A 737 -6.60 40.36 -6.50
C LYS A 737 -7.64 39.22 -6.60
N SER A 738 -7.25 37.98 -6.30
CA SER A 738 -8.12 36.80 -6.29
C SER A 738 -9.04 36.75 -5.08
N PHE A 739 -8.73 37.51 -4.03
CA PHE A 739 -9.57 37.53 -2.83
C PHE A 739 -10.90 38.20 -3.16
N VAL A 740 -11.99 37.58 -2.74
CA VAL A 740 -13.36 38.07 -2.94
C VAL A 740 -13.87 38.77 -1.69
N SER A 741 -14.91 39.60 -1.83
CA SER A 741 -15.55 40.25 -0.68
C SER A 741 -16.11 39.19 0.29
N PRO A 742 -15.93 39.36 1.61
CA PRO A 742 -15.37 40.54 2.28
C PRO A 742 -13.84 40.54 2.44
N TYR A 743 -13.17 39.43 2.15
CA TYR A 743 -11.72 39.25 2.34
C TYR A 743 -10.87 40.24 1.53
N SER A 744 -11.32 40.59 0.32
CA SER A 744 -10.70 41.62 -0.53
C SER A 744 -10.58 43.00 0.14
N ASN A 745 -11.39 43.26 1.17
CA ASN A 745 -11.39 44.53 1.88
C ASN A 745 -10.42 44.53 3.07
N TYR A 746 -10.10 43.37 3.63
CA TYR A 746 -9.34 43.27 4.88
C TYR A 746 -7.84 43.44 4.64
N LYS A 747 -7.22 44.39 5.35
CA LYS A 747 -5.76 44.62 5.27
C LYS A 747 -4.94 43.55 5.99
N SER A 748 -5.58 42.84 6.89
CA SER A 748 -4.98 41.79 7.70
C SER A 748 -6.00 40.69 7.92
N THR A 749 -5.54 39.52 8.35
CA THR A 749 -6.44 38.46 8.82
C THR A 749 -7.26 38.97 10.01
N VAL A 750 -8.53 38.56 10.06
CA VAL A 750 -9.48 38.96 11.11
C VAL A 750 -10.33 37.79 11.58
N ARG A 751 -10.64 37.80 12.88
CA ARG A 751 -11.47 36.83 13.62
C ARG A 751 -12.64 37.54 14.28
N TYR A 752 -13.86 37.07 14.06
CA TYR A 752 -15.09 37.76 14.45
C TYR A 752 -15.06 39.25 14.06
N PRO A 753 -14.93 39.55 12.75
CA PRO A 753 -14.74 40.91 12.29
C PRO A 753 -15.84 41.87 12.75
N THR A 754 -15.43 43.06 13.19
CA THR A 754 -16.34 44.13 13.63
C THR A 754 -17.12 44.79 12.47
N SER A 755 -16.64 44.65 11.22
CA SER A 755 -17.28 45.11 9.99
C SER A 755 -16.76 44.32 8.78
N THR A 756 -17.34 44.49 7.58
CA THR A 756 -16.88 43.87 6.33
C THR A 756 -16.01 44.79 5.47
N ASN A 757 -15.49 45.87 6.07
CA ASN A 757 -14.81 46.97 5.38
C ASN A 757 -13.31 46.94 5.69
N ALA A 758 -12.53 47.82 5.04
CA ALA A 758 -11.08 47.93 5.26
C ALA A 758 -10.62 48.37 6.67
N GLY A 759 -11.57 48.70 7.55
CA GLY A 759 -11.34 48.99 8.96
C GLY A 759 -11.73 47.85 9.91
N ALA A 760 -11.99 46.64 9.40
CA ALA A 760 -12.32 45.49 10.23
C ALA A 760 -11.18 45.13 11.20
N THR A 761 -11.57 44.75 12.42
CA THR A 761 -10.67 44.29 13.48
C THR A 761 -11.26 43.08 14.17
N ASP A 762 -10.43 42.36 14.92
CA ASP A 762 -10.88 41.22 15.72
C ASP A 762 -11.85 41.64 16.84
N ASN A 763 -12.89 40.83 17.06
CA ASN A 763 -13.68 40.85 18.30
C ASN A 763 -13.21 39.75 19.25
N VAL A 764 -12.07 40.01 19.90
CA VAL A 764 -11.40 39.06 20.81
C VAL A 764 -12.31 38.61 21.96
N ALA A 765 -13.14 39.51 22.50
CA ALA A 765 -14.04 39.18 23.60
C ALA A 765 -15.07 38.13 23.18
N LEU A 766 -15.65 38.30 21.97
CA LEU A 766 -16.60 37.35 21.43
C LEU A 766 -15.93 36.01 21.09
N LEU A 767 -14.76 36.05 20.44
CA LEU A 767 -13.94 34.87 20.15
C LEU A 767 -13.69 34.03 21.41
N LYS A 768 -13.13 34.64 22.46
CA LYS A 768 -12.85 33.94 23.73
C LYS A 768 -14.12 33.40 24.38
N SER A 769 -15.22 34.16 24.36
CA SER A 769 -16.49 33.71 24.92
C SER A 769 -17.04 32.50 24.18
N THR A 770 -16.95 32.50 22.84
CA THR A 770 -17.40 31.37 22.03
C THR A 770 -16.54 30.13 22.26
N LEU A 771 -15.21 30.27 22.28
CA LEU A 771 -14.32 29.14 22.55
C LEU A 771 -14.56 28.55 23.95
N ALA A 772 -14.68 29.40 24.97
CA ALA A 772 -14.99 28.96 26.33
C ALA A 772 -16.32 28.19 26.41
N LYS A 773 -17.35 28.67 25.68
CA LYS A 773 -18.68 28.05 25.68
C LYS A 773 -18.68 26.68 24.98
N ASN A 774 -17.83 26.47 23.97
CA ASN A 774 -17.75 25.21 23.23
C ASN A 774 -16.76 24.19 23.80
N GLN A 775 -15.94 24.55 24.81
CA GLN A 775 -14.90 23.66 25.33
C GLN A 775 -15.43 22.28 25.70
N ALA A 776 -16.56 22.19 26.40
CA ALA A 776 -17.08 20.92 26.85
C ALA A 776 -17.55 20.03 25.68
N ASP A 777 -18.18 20.62 24.65
CA ASP A 777 -18.53 19.92 23.40
C ASP A 777 -17.26 19.38 22.72
N TYR A 778 -16.22 20.21 22.63
CA TYR A 778 -14.93 19.80 22.09
C TYR A 778 -14.26 18.67 22.87
N THR A 779 -14.29 18.70 24.20
CA THR A 779 -13.78 17.63 25.05
C THR A 779 -14.49 16.31 24.77
N VAL A 780 -15.83 16.33 24.76
CA VAL A 780 -16.65 15.13 24.57
C VAL A 780 -16.46 14.55 23.18
N LYS A 781 -16.49 15.39 22.13
CA LYS A 781 -16.23 14.98 20.76
C LYS A 781 -14.86 14.31 20.60
N THR A 782 -13.82 14.90 21.20
CA THR A 782 -12.45 14.35 21.15
C THR A 782 -12.34 13.01 21.85
N PHE A 783 -12.90 12.89 23.05
CA PHE A 783 -12.88 11.64 23.80
C PHE A 783 -13.62 10.53 23.05
N ASN A 784 -14.79 10.85 22.49
CA ASN A 784 -15.60 9.88 21.77
C ASN A 784 -14.95 9.46 20.44
N MET A 785 -14.32 10.37 19.71
CA MET A 785 -13.55 10.02 18.51
C MET A 785 -12.44 9.02 18.83
N LEU A 786 -11.62 9.31 19.85
CA LEU A 786 -10.47 8.46 20.22
C LEU A 786 -10.89 7.12 20.84
N SER A 787 -12.04 7.05 21.52
CA SER A 787 -12.48 5.84 22.23
C SER A 787 -13.42 4.95 21.43
N ARG A 788 -14.02 5.44 20.33
CA ARG A 788 -15.12 4.75 19.64
C ARG A 788 -14.89 4.52 18.15
N ILE A 789 -13.90 5.17 17.54
CA ILE A 789 -13.63 5.06 16.11
C ILE A 789 -12.33 4.29 15.91
N HIS A 790 -12.42 3.15 15.21
CA HIS A 790 -11.29 2.25 14.96
C HIS A 790 -10.97 2.07 13.47
N GLY A 791 -11.89 2.43 12.57
CA GLY A 791 -11.68 2.39 11.13
C GLY A 791 -11.16 3.72 10.57
N TRP A 792 -10.22 3.65 9.61
CA TRP A 792 -9.58 4.83 9.05
C TRP A 792 -10.55 5.80 8.35
N PRO A 793 -11.47 5.38 7.45
CA PRO A 793 -12.34 6.32 6.74
C PRO A 793 -13.17 7.17 7.71
N TYR A 794 -13.75 6.52 8.73
CA TYR A 794 -14.59 7.14 9.76
C TYR A 794 -13.80 8.04 10.72
N PHE A 795 -12.50 7.81 10.89
CA PHE A 795 -11.64 8.69 11.68
C PHE A 795 -11.18 9.88 10.86
N SER A 796 -10.76 9.65 9.62
CA SER A 796 -10.05 10.62 8.77
C SER A 796 -10.94 11.77 8.30
N ASN A 797 -12.16 11.49 7.86
CA ASN A 797 -13.02 12.44 7.15
C ASN A 797 -14.50 12.27 7.51
N HIS A 798 -15.34 13.22 7.10
CA HIS A 798 -16.76 13.29 7.45
C HIS A 798 -17.75 12.78 6.37
N THR A 799 -17.30 12.07 5.34
CA THR A 799 -18.20 11.51 4.30
C THR A 799 -18.91 10.24 4.79
N VAL A 800 -20.14 9.98 4.30
CA VAL A 800 -21.05 8.98 4.89
C VAL A 800 -20.58 7.54 4.64
N GLY A 801 -20.33 6.81 5.73
CA GLY A 801 -20.29 5.35 5.77
C GLY A 801 -20.52 4.88 7.21
N ASP A 802 -21.46 3.98 7.43
CA ASP A 802 -21.90 3.61 8.78
C ASP A 802 -21.05 2.45 9.34
N GLY A 803 -19.87 2.78 9.84
CA GLY A 803 -19.14 1.88 10.75
C GLY A 803 -19.90 1.57 12.06
N GLY A 804 -21.13 2.06 12.24
CA GLY A 804 -21.99 1.85 13.41
C GLY A 804 -21.66 2.72 14.63
N SER A 805 -20.74 3.68 14.50
CA SER A 805 -20.30 4.56 15.61
C SER A 805 -21.13 5.84 15.69
N THR A 806 -21.53 6.27 16.90
CA THR A 806 -22.27 7.53 17.14
C THR A 806 -21.31 8.66 17.55
N SER A 807 -20.24 8.89 16.76
CA SER A 807 -19.15 9.81 17.10
C SER A 807 -18.62 10.56 15.87
N ASN A 808 -18.13 11.79 16.08
CA ASN A 808 -17.52 12.61 15.03
C ASN A 808 -16.17 12.08 14.57
N SER A 809 -15.89 12.22 13.27
CA SER A 809 -14.55 12.08 12.69
C SER A 809 -13.64 13.26 13.09
N LEU A 810 -12.34 13.13 12.85
CA LEU A 810 -11.38 14.21 13.12
C LEU A 810 -11.69 15.47 12.30
N GLU A 811 -12.06 15.31 11.03
CA GLU A 811 -12.43 16.43 10.16
C GLU A 811 -13.68 17.17 10.66
N ALA A 812 -14.73 16.45 11.06
CA ALA A 812 -15.95 17.09 11.58
C ALA A 812 -15.70 17.92 12.86
N ILE A 813 -14.79 17.46 13.73
CA ILE A 813 -14.39 18.24 14.90
C ILE A 813 -13.53 19.43 14.47
N HIS A 814 -12.56 19.21 13.58
CA HIS A 814 -11.72 20.26 13.00
C HIS A 814 -12.55 21.42 12.41
N ASP A 815 -13.62 21.11 11.67
CA ASP A 815 -14.52 22.11 11.08
C ASP A 815 -15.17 22.97 12.16
N SER A 816 -15.61 22.34 13.25
CA SER A 816 -16.19 23.06 14.40
C SER A 816 -15.21 24.06 15.03
N ILE A 817 -13.91 23.78 14.99
CA ILE A 817 -12.87 24.68 15.53
C ILE A 817 -12.65 25.89 14.61
N HIS A 818 -12.60 25.68 13.29
CA HIS A 818 -12.51 26.77 12.30
C HIS A 818 -13.59 27.82 12.49
N PHE A 819 -14.84 27.37 12.65
CA PHE A 819 -15.97 28.25 12.92
C PHE A 819 -15.92 28.91 14.29
N GLY A 820 -15.47 28.17 15.32
CA GLY A 820 -15.28 28.70 16.67
C GLY A 820 -14.20 29.78 16.76
N VAL A 821 -13.22 29.78 15.85
CA VAL A 821 -12.16 30.80 15.79
C VAL A 821 -12.54 31.95 14.86
N GLY A 822 -13.05 31.65 13.67
CA GLY A 822 -13.24 32.68 12.65
C GLY A 822 -14.48 33.55 12.89
N GLY A 823 -15.58 32.96 13.35
CA GLY A 823 -16.87 33.67 13.43
C GLY A 823 -17.38 34.20 12.08
N PRO A 824 -18.56 34.84 12.05
CA PRO A 824 -19.15 35.28 10.79
C PRO A 824 -18.22 36.20 9.98
N ASN A 825 -17.97 35.87 8.72
CA ASN A 825 -17.07 36.57 7.79
C ASN A 825 -15.57 36.60 8.18
N GLY A 826 -15.12 35.81 9.16
CA GLY A 826 -13.71 35.71 9.53
C GLY A 826 -12.91 34.76 8.64
N HIS A 827 -11.59 34.93 8.61
CA HIS A 827 -10.71 34.15 7.71
C HIS A 827 -10.72 32.65 8.02
N MET A 828 -10.71 32.29 9.30
CA MET A 828 -10.76 30.89 9.75
C MET A 828 -12.09 30.18 9.45
N THR A 829 -13.09 30.83 8.83
CA THR A 829 -14.37 30.17 8.44
C THR A 829 -14.47 29.81 6.96
N ASP A 830 -13.42 30.10 6.20
CA ASP A 830 -13.36 29.81 4.78
C ASP A 830 -12.07 29.04 4.45
N VAL A 831 -12.23 27.88 3.82
CA VAL A 831 -11.13 27.02 3.38
C VAL A 831 -10.11 27.81 2.56
N ALA A 832 -10.56 28.71 1.68
CA ALA A 832 -9.69 29.48 0.81
C ALA A 832 -8.81 30.52 1.55
N MET A 833 -9.16 30.87 2.80
CA MET A 833 -8.54 31.98 3.52
C MET A 833 -7.92 31.57 4.87
N ALA A 834 -8.31 30.44 5.44
CA ALA A 834 -8.00 30.07 6.82
C ALA A 834 -6.49 29.97 7.10
N ALA A 835 -5.70 29.45 6.15
CA ALA A 835 -4.27 29.27 6.34
C ALA A 835 -3.44 30.56 6.46
N PHE A 836 -4.00 31.72 6.09
CA PHE A 836 -3.34 33.01 6.34
C PHE A 836 -3.39 33.41 7.81
N ASP A 837 -4.34 32.88 8.58
CA ASP A 837 -4.42 33.18 10.00
C ASP A 837 -3.35 32.38 10.77
N PRO A 838 -2.44 33.02 11.53
CA PRO A 838 -1.40 32.31 12.27
C PRO A 838 -1.90 31.25 13.26
N VAL A 839 -3.16 31.35 13.73
CA VAL A 839 -3.78 30.36 14.63
C VAL A 839 -4.02 29.02 13.91
N PHE A 840 -4.13 29.03 12.58
CA PHE A 840 -4.26 27.81 11.76
C PHE A 840 -3.19 26.78 12.11
N TYR A 841 -1.92 27.19 12.21
CA TYR A 841 -0.81 26.27 12.46
C TYR A 841 -0.76 25.75 13.91
N LEU A 842 -1.37 26.45 14.88
CA LEU A 842 -1.54 25.94 16.24
C LEU A 842 -2.63 24.85 16.28
N HIS A 843 -3.74 25.11 15.56
CA HIS A 843 -4.87 24.19 15.42
C HIS A 843 -4.46 22.90 14.71
N HIS A 844 -3.86 23.00 13.51
CA HIS A 844 -3.44 21.84 12.72
C HIS A 844 -2.30 21.04 13.33
N CYS A 845 -1.49 21.66 14.20
CA CYS A 845 -0.53 20.93 15.03
C CYS A 845 -1.22 20.02 16.07
N ASN A 846 -2.41 20.40 16.57
CA ASN A 846 -3.24 19.54 17.42
C ASN A 846 -4.03 18.51 16.60
N VAL A 847 -4.46 18.82 15.38
CA VAL A 847 -5.03 17.83 14.44
C VAL A 847 -4.02 16.71 14.20
N ASP A 848 -2.76 17.06 13.95
CA ASP A 848 -1.67 16.09 13.81
C ASP A 848 -1.41 15.30 15.11
N ARG A 849 -1.54 15.94 16.28
CA ARG A 849 -1.48 15.25 17.58
C ARG A 849 -2.61 14.22 17.72
N MET A 850 -3.83 14.56 17.30
CA MET A 850 -4.96 13.64 17.31
C MET A 850 -4.73 12.43 16.39
N LEU A 851 -4.14 12.66 15.21
CA LEU A 851 -3.70 11.58 14.31
C LEU A 851 -2.70 10.65 15.03
N SER A 852 -1.68 11.18 15.68
CA SER A 852 -0.70 10.37 16.44
C SER A 852 -1.33 9.58 17.59
N LEU A 853 -2.24 10.19 18.37
CA LEU A 853 -2.93 9.50 19.46
C LEU A 853 -3.84 8.39 18.92
N TRP A 854 -4.57 8.65 17.84
CA TRP A 854 -5.45 7.66 17.23
C TRP A 854 -4.67 6.49 16.64
N SER A 855 -3.56 6.73 15.93
CA SER A 855 -2.68 5.68 15.41
C SER A 855 -2.11 4.80 16.52
N ALA A 856 -1.79 5.39 17.68
CA ALA A 856 -1.30 4.63 18.82
C ALA A 856 -2.36 3.73 19.45
N LEU A 857 -3.64 4.14 19.40
CA LEU A 857 -4.78 3.35 19.83
C LEU A 857 -5.18 2.29 18.79
N ASN A 858 -4.93 2.54 17.50
CA ASN A 858 -5.31 1.71 16.35
C ASN A 858 -4.09 1.32 15.48
N PRO A 859 -3.10 0.62 16.04
CA PRO A 859 -1.76 0.47 15.46
C PRO A 859 -1.67 -0.40 14.21
N THR A 860 -2.72 -1.18 13.91
CA THR A 860 -2.81 -2.05 12.73
C THR A 860 -3.57 -1.40 11.58
N VAL A 861 -4.06 -0.17 11.75
CA VAL A 861 -4.89 0.52 10.77
C VAL A 861 -4.20 1.81 10.35
N TRP A 862 -4.02 1.97 9.04
CA TRP A 862 -3.54 3.20 8.41
C TRP A 862 -4.42 3.53 7.19
N VAL A 863 -4.04 4.52 6.38
CA VAL A 863 -4.85 4.99 5.24
C VAL A 863 -5.32 3.83 4.37
N THR A 864 -6.61 3.52 4.45
CA THR A 864 -7.28 2.51 3.60
C THR A 864 -7.73 3.16 2.28
N GLN A 865 -8.02 2.33 1.27
CA GLN A 865 -8.51 2.82 -0.03
C GLN A 865 -9.75 3.71 0.12
N GLY A 866 -9.75 4.83 -0.59
CA GLY A 866 -10.85 5.78 -0.79
C GLY A 866 -10.66 6.49 -2.13
N ASN A 867 -11.44 7.55 -2.40
CA ASN A 867 -11.31 8.35 -3.62
C ASN A 867 -11.03 9.82 -3.26
N SER A 868 -10.28 10.50 -4.13
CA SER A 868 -10.11 11.95 -4.14
C SER A 868 -11.36 12.54 -4.76
N GLU A 869 -12.49 12.37 -4.07
CA GLU A 869 -13.87 12.57 -4.55
C GLU A 869 -13.98 13.73 -5.58
N ASP A 870 -13.35 14.89 -5.35
CA ASP A 870 -13.40 16.01 -6.30
C ASP A 870 -12.05 16.68 -6.63
N GLY A 871 -10.92 16.06 -6.25
CA GLY A 871 -9.58 16.50 -6.69
C GLY A 871 -8.94 17.62 -5.86
N THR A 872 -7.71 17.99 -6.19
CA THR A 872 -6.88 19.07 -5.65
C THR A 872 -6.21 19.81 -6.82
N TRP A 873 -5.36 20.79 -6.55
CA TRP A 873 -4.55 21.46 -7.57
C TRP A 873 -3.72 20.50 -8.46
N ILE A 874 -3.45 19.29 -7.96
CA ILE A 874 -2.59 18.28 -8.59
C ILE A 874 -3.32 16.94 -8.85
N LEU A 875 -4.39 16.66 -8.11
CA LEU A 875 -5.18 15.44 -8.25
C LEU A 875 -6.51 15.75 -8.91
N PRO A 876 -6.94 15.11 -9.99
CA PRO A 876 -8.30 15.24 -10.46
C PRO A 876 -9.32 14.61 -9.51
N ALA A 877 -10.58 14.98 -9.72
CA ALA A 877 -11.74 14.37 -9.09
C ALA A 877 -11.77 12.84 -9.26
N ASP A 878 -12.40 12.16 -8.31
CA ASP A 878 -12.56 10.71 -8.22
C ASP A 878 -11.28 9.86 -8.31
N THR A 879 -10.09 10.46 -8.23
CA THR A 879 -8.82 9.72 -8.29
C THR A 879 -8.74 8.75 -7.11
N PRO A 880 -8.56 7.43 -7.30
CA PRO A 880 -8.37 6.50 -6.20
C PRO A 880 -7.17 6.92 -5.34
N ILE A 881 -7.37 7.02 -4.03
CA ILE A 881 -6.36 7.41 -3.03
C ILE A 881 -6.31 6.39 -1.90
N ASP A 882 -5.13 6.17 -1.37
CA ASP A 882 -4.77 5.17 -0.37
C ASP A 882 -3.48 5.62 0.37
N ALA A 883 -2.87 4.73 1.14
CA ALA A 883 -1.59 5.04 1.79
C ALA A 883 -0.45 5.30 0.79
N SER A 884 -0.50 4.71 -0.41
CA SER A 884 0.61 4.67 -1.34
C SER A 884 0.53 5.71 -2.46
N THR A 885 -0.61 6.41 -2.62
CA THR A 885 -0.91 7.23 -3.79
C THR A 885 0.13 8.30 -4.00
N GLY A 886 1.01 7.97 -4.93
CA GLY A 886 2.26 8.64 -5.21
C GLY A 886 2.62 8.58 -6.68
N SER A 887 1.68 8.27 -7.59
CA SER A 887 1.94 8.44 -9.02
C SER A 887 0.76 8.73 -9.92
N PHE A 888 0.98 9.81 -10.68
CA PHE A 888 0.44 10.22 -11.96
C PHE A 888 -1.08 10.20 -12.14
N ILE A 889 -1.64 11.41 -12.22
CA ILE A 889 -2.80 11.66 -13.06
C ILE A 889 -2.36 12.44 -14.30
N PRO A 890 -2.46 11.87 -15.52
CA PRO A 890 -2.33 12.62 -16.76
C PRO A 890 -3.59 13.46 -16.90
N LEU A 891 -3.43 14.77 -17.11
CA LEU A 891 -4.46 15.51 -17.83
C LEU A 891 -4.07 15.57 -19.29
N PHE A 892 -4.99 15.11 -20.12
CA PHE A 892 -4.96 15.32 -21.55
C PHE A 892 -5.57 16.68 -21.85
N PHE A 893 -4.84 17.52 -22.59
CA PHE A 893 -5.45 18.65 -23.30
C PHE A 893 -4.99 18.72 -24.76
N HIS A 894 -5.96 19.07 -25.58
CA HIS A 894 -6.04 19.04 -27.03
C HIS A 894 -5.01 19.96 -27.71
N GLU A 895 -4.34 19.43 -28.75
CA GLU A 895 -3.43 20.07 -29.73
C GLU A 895 -2.32 21.00 -29.16
N TRP A 896 -1.08 20.79 -29.61
CA TRP A 896 0.18 21.45 -29.20
C TRP A 896 0.94 20.78 -28.03
N VAL A 897 2.01 20.07 -28.43
CA VAL A 897 3.02 19.47 -27.56
C VAL A 897 3.87 20.57 -26.90
N LEU A 898 3.67 20.77 -25.60
CA LEU A 898 4.66 21.34 -24.68
C LEU A 898 4.97 20.31 -23.60
N THR A 899 5.83 19.35 -23.93
CA THR A 899 6.50 18.49 -22.95
C THR A 899 7.46 19.35 -22.12
N LEU A 900 6.97 19.88 -21.01
CA LEU A 900 7.79 20.44 -19.93
C LEU A 900 7.74 19.45 -18.75
N ILE A 901 8.93 18.95 -18.43
CA ILE A 901 9.27 18.09 -17.29
C ILE A 901 8.49 18.54 -16.04
N TYR A 902 7.47 17.77 -15.64
CA TYR A 902 6.82 17.91 -14.35
C TYR A 902 7.43 16.90 -13.37
N PRO A 903 7.92 17.33 -12.19
CA PRO A 903 8.44 16.41 -11.19
C PRO A 903 7.31 15.48 -10.72
N LYS A 904 7.59 14.16 -10.66
CA LYS A 904 6.68 13.09 -10.21
C LYS A 904 5.86 13.51 -8.99
N THR A 905 4.60 13.91 -9.13
CA THR A 905 3.76 14.36 -8.01
C THR A 905 3.16 13.17 -7.24
N SER A 906 2.84 13.38 -5.96
CA SER A 906 2.07 12.46 -5.10
C SER A 906 0.74 13.06 -4.65
N ALA A 907 -0.09 12.28 -3.96
CA ALA A 907 -1.32 12.81 -3.37
C ALA A 907 -1.09 13.77 -2.19
N LEU A 908 0.14 13.90 -1.69
CA LEU A 908 0.54 14.94 -0.73
C LEU A 908 1.38 16.06 -1.37
N THR A 909 1.32 16.21 -2.68
CA THR A 909 1.93 17.36 -3.36
C THR A 909 1.35 18.66 -2.79
N PRO A 910 2.16 19.70 -2.51
CA PRO A 910 3.52 19.94 -3.01
C PRO A 910 4.67 19.55 -2.07
N PHE A 911 4.44 18.72 -1.06
CA PHE A 911 5.46 18.44 -0.05
C PHE A 911 6.52 17.45 -0.56
N ARG A 912 7.73 17.95 -0.81
CA ARG A 912 8.86 17.18 -1.32
C ARG A 912 9.56 16.37 -0.22
N ASN A 913 9.88 15.10 -0.47
CA ASN A 913 10.77 14.29 0.39
C ASN A 913 12.20 14.16 -0.18
N GLY A 914 12.41 14.65 -1.40
CA GLY A 914 13.70 14.82 -2.07
C GLY A 914 13.58 15.89 -3.16
N PRO A 915 14.67 16.28 -3.84
CA PRO A 915 14.64 17.33 -4.86
C PRO A 915 13.57 17.09 -5.95
N ASP A 916 13.40 15.82 -6.34
CA ASP A 916 12.54 15.40 -7.45
C ASP A 916 11.43 14.41 -7.01
N SER A 917 11.09 14.39 -5.71
CA SER A 917 10.12 13.43 -5.14
C SER A 917 9.29 14.02 -4.01
N PHE A 918 8.08 13.48 -3.83
CA PHE A 918 7.08 13.99 -2.89
C PHE A 918 6.66 12.93 -1.87
N TRP A 919 6.21 13.40 -0.70
CA TRP A 919 5.70 12.54 0.35
C TRP A 919 4.43 11.81 -0.08
N ALA A 920 4.31 10.52 0.24
CA ALA A 920 3.05 9.80 0.20
C ALA A 920 2.56 9.53 1.64
N SER A 921 1.30 9.16 1.81
CA SER A 921 0.70 8.91 3.13
C SER A 921 1.39 7.81 3.94
N SER A 922 1.95 6.80 3.28
CA SER A 922 2.78 5.75 3.87
C SER A 922 4.09 6.31 4.44
N GLY A 923 4.62 7.34 3.79
CA GLY A 923 5.85 8.02 4.18
C GLY A 923 5.71 8.87 5.44
N VAL A 924 4.49 9.34 5.75
CA VAL A 924 4.23 10.32 6.82
C VAL A 924 3.68 9.73 8.12
N HIS A 925 3.56 8.40 8.24
CA HIS A 925 3.06 7.76 9.46
C HIS A 925 3.95 8.04 10.69
N ASP A 926 5.27 8.00 10.51
CA ASP A 926 6.26 8.19 11.56
C ASP A 926 6.63 9.67 11.73
N THR A 927 6.24 10.27 12.86
CA THR A 927 6.54 11.68 13.18
C THR A 927 8.03 11.95 13.34
N ALA A 928 8.83 10.93 13.68
CA ALA A 928 10.27 11.08 13.84
C ALA A 928 10.97 11.41 12.50
N LYS A 929 10.37 11.03 11.36
CA LYS A 929 10.86 11.41 10.02
C LYS A 929 10.82 12.92 9.77
N PHE A 930 9.88 13.61 10.40
CA PHE A 930 9.78 15.08 10.39
C PHE A 930 10.45 15.72 11.61
N GLY A 931 11.16 14.93 12.42
CA GLY A 931 11.93 15.45 13.53
C GLY A 931 11.10 15.95 14.71
N TYR A 932 9.94 15.37 15.02
CA TYR A 932 9.17 15.74 16.22
C TYR A 932 8.45 14.55 16.88
N THR A 933 8.01 14.76 18.12
CA THR A 933 7.09 13.87 18.84
C THR A 933 6.17 14.68 19.77
N TYR A 934 5.38 14.00 20.60
CA TYR A 934 4.46 14.63 21.57
C TYR A 934 4.68 14.12 23.00
N PRO A 935 4.38 14.93 24.04
CA PRO A 935 4.60 14.55 25.43
C PRO A 935 3.95 13.24 25.86
N GLU A 936 2.84 12.86 25.22
CA GLU A 936 2.11 11.62 25.45
C GLU A 936 2.92 10.36 25.10
N PHE A 937 3.97 10.48 24.28
CA PHE A 937 4.82 9.36 23.88
C PHE A 937 6.13 9.26 24.67
N ASN A 938 6.42 10.26 25.51
CA ASN A 938 7.65 10.28 26.30
C ASN A 938 7.81 9.02 27.17
N GLY A 939 8.97 8.36 27.02
CA GLY A 939 9.34 7.18 27.80
C GLY A 939 8.67 5.88 27.36
N LEU A 940 7.93 5.89 26.25
CA LEU A 940 7.35 4.67 25.67
C LEU A 940 8.32 4.03 24.67
N ASP A 941 8.43 2.71 24.71
CA ASP A 941 9.03 1.94 23.62
C ASP A 941 7.99 1.77 22.52
N LEU A 942 8.10 2.59 21.46
CA LEU A 942 7.14 2.62 20.36
C LEU A 942 7.08 1.29 19.56
N LYS A 943 8.03 0.37 19.76
CA LYS A 943 8.01 -0.97 19.17
C LYS A 943 7.04 -1.91 19.91
N ASN A 944 6.72 -1.61 21.17
CA ASN A 944 5.79 -2.42 21.96
C ASN A 944 4.37 -1.87 21.84
N ILE A 945 3.76 -2.18 20.70
CA ILE A 945 2.46 -1.66 20.26
C ILE A 945 1.35 -1.85 21.33
N SER A 946 1.32 -3.00 22.01
CA SER A 946 0.32 -3.27 23.06
C SER A 946 0.49 -2.35 24.27
N ILE A 947 1.72 -2.14 24.73
CA ILE A 947 2.01 -1.24 25.87
C ILE A 947 1.70 0.20 25.48
N VAL A 948 2.05 0.59 24.25
CA VAL A 948 1.75 1.94 23.74
C VAL A 948 0.24 2.18 23.76
N SER A 949 -0.56 1.28 23.19
CA SER A 949 -2.02 1.43 23.17
C SER A 949 -2.61 1.52 24.58
N ASP A 950 -2.22 0.64 25.50
CA ASP A 950 -2.68 0.66 26.90
C ASP A 950 -2.34 1.96 27.64
N VAL A 951 -1.11 2.46 27.46
CA VAL A 951 -0.67 3.69 28.13
C VAL A 951 -1.33 4.91 27.52
N ILE A 952 -1.48 4.95 26.20
CA ILE A 952 -2.16 6.05 25.51
C ILE A 952 -3.65 6.06 25.87
N GLU A 953 -4.32 4.91 25.95
CA GLU A 953 -5.70 4.80 26.42
C GLU A 953 -5.85 5.40 27.83
N ALA A 954 -4.97 5.04 28.76
CA ALA A 954 -5.00 5.58 30.11
C ALA A 954 -4.77 7.09 30.14
N LYS A 955 -3.87 7.61 29.27
CA LYS A 955 -3.64 9.06 29.12
C LYS A 955 -4.86 9.77 28.54
N VAL A 956 -5.49 9.23 27.50
CA VAL A 956 -6.71 9.80 26.90
C VAL A 956 -7.85 9.81 27.92
N CYS A 957 -8.05 8.73 28.67
CA CYS A 957 -9.02 8.67 29.77
C CYS A 957 -8.76 9.77 30.81
N LYS A 958 -7.49 9.95 31.21
CA LYS A 958 -7.11 10.97 32.19
C LYS A 958 -7.32 12.40 31.66
N LEU A 959 -7.03 12.64 30.38
CA LEU A 959 -7.14 13.97 29.78
C LEU A 959 -8.61 14.33 29.55
N TYR A 960 -9.38 13.48 28.89
CA TYR A 960 -10.70 13.84 28.36
C TYR A 960 -11.87 13.04 28.96
N GLY A 961 -11.61 11.90 29.62
CA GLY A 961 -12.67 10.98 30.07
C GLY A 961 -13.51 11.46 31.26
N GLY A 962 -13.03 12.46 32.02
CA GLY A 962 -13.70 12.96 33.23
C GLY A 962 -15.13 13.46 32.99
N MET A 963 -15.38 14.11 31.85
CA MET A 963 -16.70 14.67 31.51
C MET A 963 -17.71 13.63 31.02
N VAL A 964 -17.26 12.43 30.64
CA VAL A 964 -18.10 11.35 30.09
C VAL A 964 -18.23 10.18 31.09
N SER A 965 -17.56 10.28 32.24
CA SER A 965 -17.45 9.20 33.23
C SER A 965 -18.73 9.01 34.06
N GLY A 966 -19.21 7.76 34.14
CA GLY A 966 -20.29 7.35 35.04
C GLY A 966 -21.72 7.40 34.49
N TRP A 967 -21.94 7.84 33.24
CA TRP A 967 -23.26 7.83 32.63
C TRP A 967 -23.64 6.45 32.08
N PRO A 968 -24.88 5.95 32.31
CA PRO A 968 -25.33 4.64 31.81
C PRO A 968 -25.71 4.66 30.32
N TYR A 969 -25.95 5.85 29.75
CA TYR A 969 -26.28 6.07 28.35
C TYR A 969 -25.52 7.30 27.84
N ASP A 970 -25.19 7.28 26.56
CA ASP A 970 -24.70 8.41 25.77
C ASP A 970 -25.78 8.81 24.75
N TRP A 971 -26.24 10.05 24.81
CA TRP A 971 -27.27 10.62 23.96
C TRP A 971 -26.65 11.49 22.87
N THR A 972 -26.94 11.15 21.62
CA THR A 972 -26.37 11.83 20.46
C THR A 972 -27.45 12.22 19.47
N ALA A 973 -27.34 13.44 18.94
CA ALA A 973 -28.01 13.83 17.71
C ALA A 973 -27.02 13.65 16.55
N ARG A 974 -27.31 12.72 15.65
CA ARG A 974 -26.68 12.58 14.33
C ARG A 974 -27.26 13.62 13.39
N ILE A 975 -26.38 14.24 12.61
CA ILE A 975 -26.68 15.20 11.56
C ILE A 975 -26.16 14.61 10.26
N ALA A 976 -27.01 14.53 9.24
CA ALA A 976 -26.60 14.32 7.86
C ALA A 976 -27.17 15.43 6.98
N CYS A 977 -26.36 16.03 6.11
CA CYS A 977 -26.81 17.05 5.16
C CYS A 977 -25.86 17.16 3.97
N GLN A 978 -26.35 17.68 2.85
CA GLN A 978 -25.53 18.00 1.69
C GLN A 978 -24.57 19.16 2.00
N LYS A 979 -23.28 18.93 1.81
CA LYS A 979 -22.18 19.83 2.17
C LYS A 979 -22.25 21.19 1.46
N TYR A 980 -22.69 21.21 0.20
CA TYR A 980 -22.74 22.43 -0.63
C TYR A 980 -24.14 22.96 -0.92
N GLU A 981 -25.17 22.51 -0.20
CA GLU A 981 -26.58 22.89 -0.47
C GLU A 981 -26.77 24.42 -0.60
N VAL A 982 -25.99 25.20 0.15
CA VAL A 982 -26.08 26.67 0.17
C VAL A 982 -24.84 27.40 -0.38
N GLY A 983 -23.90 26.66 -0.98
CA GLY A 983 -22.73 27.18 -1.69
C GLY A 983 -21.72 27.98 -0.85
N GLN A 984 -21.86 27.95 0.48
CA GLN A 984 -20.95 28.59 1.44
C GLN A 984 -21.00 27.83 2.76
N SER A 985 -19.97 28.03 3.58
CA SER A 985 -19.84 27.45 4.92
C SER A 985 -21.08 27.73 5.79
N PHE A 986 -21.55 26.72 6.52
CA PHE A 986 -22.70 26.85 7.43
C PHE A 986 -22.54 25.99 8.69
N THR A 987 -23.34 26.29 9.71
CA THR A 987 -23.36 25.57 10.99
C THR A 987 -24.80 25.24 11.39
N VAL A 988 -25.03 23.98 11.79
CA VAL A 988 -26.26 23.50 12.42
C VAL A 988 -26.10 23.62 13.94
N TYR A 989 -26.92 24.46 14.57
CA TYR A 989 -26.91 24.72 16.01
C TYR A 989 -28.03 23.94 16.69
N PHE A 990 -27.71 23.30 17.82
CA PHE A 990 -28.68 22.58 18.64
C PHE A 990 -28.94 23.29 19.97
N PHE A 991 -30.20 23.20 20.42
CA PHE A 991 -30.69 23.83 21.62
C PHE A 991 -31.59 22.88 22.42
N LEU A 992 -31.61 23.06 23.75
CA LEU A 992 -32.64 22.49 24.63
C LEU A 992 -33.57 23.62 25.10
N GLY A 993 -34.69 23.78 24.41
CA GLY A 993 -35.67 24.85 24.58
C GLY A 993 -35.70 25.81 23.39
N VAL A 994 -36.41 26.93 23.55
CA VAL A 994 -36.63 27.88 22.46
C VAL A 994 -35.32 28.62 22.07
N PRO A 995 -34.85 28.52 20.82
CA PRO A 995 -33.68 29.28 20.38
C PRO A 995 -34.01 30.79 20.29
N PRO A 996 -33.03 31.69 20.56
CA PRO A 996 -33.21 33.13 20.35
C PRO A 996 -33.59 33.46 18.90
N GLU A 997 -34.36 34.53 18.69
CA GLU A 997 -34.71 35.01 17.34
C GLU A 997 -33.49 35.52 16.57
N ASP A 998 -32.54 36.16 17.26
CA ASP A 998 -31.32 36.72 16.67
C ASP A 998 -30.24 35.64 16.46
N PRO A 999 -29.84 35.34 15.20
CA PRO A 999 -28.81 34.33 14.90
C PRO A 999 -27.41 34.64 15.45
N ALA A 1000 -27.14 35.91 15.80
CA ALA A 1000 -25.89 36.30 16.43
C ALA A 1000 -25.75 35.73 17.87
N GLN A 1001 -26.87 35.42 18.53
CA GLN A 1001 -26.90 34.94 19.91
C GLN A 1001 -26.84 33.42 20.05
N TRP A 1002 -27.03 32.68 18.96
CA TRP A 1002 -27.20 31.23 18.96
C TRP A 1002 -26.05 30.45 19.60
N GLY A 1003 -24.79 30.87 19.41
CA GLY A 1003 -23.63 30.21 20.02
C GLY A 1003 -23.30 30.67 21.45
N LEU A 1004 -24.07 31.63 22.00
CA LEU A 1004 -23.79 32.26 23.30
C LEU A 1004 -24.90 32.03 24.33
N THR A 1005 -26.09 31.64 23.88
CA THR A 1005 -27.23 31.42 24.77
C THR A 1005 -27.00 30.24 25.71
N ASN A 1006 -27.65 30.27 26.88
CA ASN A 1006 -27.49 29.22 27.90
C ASN A 1006 -28.08 27.88 27.48
N ASN A 1007 -29.09 27.90 26.60
CA ASN A 1007 -29.72 26.68 26.10
C ASN A 1007 -29.07 26.11 24.83
N TYR A 1008 -27.95 26.69 24.37
CA TYR A 1008 -27.13 26.13 23.30
C TYR A 1008 -26.41 24.87 23.82
N VAL A 1009 -26.47 23.81 23.03
CA VAL A 1009 -25.94 22.48 23.37
C VAL A 1009 -24.60 22.23 22.69
N GLY A 1010 -24.55 22.50 21.39
CA GLY A 1010 -23.44 22.16 20.53
C GLY A 1010 -23.83 22.38 19.07
N SER A 1011 -22.88 22.17 18.17
CA SER A 1011 -23.10 22.39 16.75
C SER A 1011 -22.28 21.44 15.88
N CYS A 1012 -22.69 21.34 14.61
CA CYS A 1012 -21.94 20.69 13.54
C CYS A 1012 -21.80 21.67 12.39
N SER A 1013 -20.61 21.80 11.80
CA SER A 1013 -20.35 22.76 10.73
C SER A 1013 -19.94 22.05 9.45
N ALA A 1014 -20.37 22.60 8.32
CA ALA A 1014 -19.87 22.23 6.99
C ALA A 1014 -18.84 23.29 6.57
N PHE A 1015 -17.56 22.91 6.56
CA PHE A 1015 -16.48 23.79 6.14
C PHE A 1015 -16.26 23.67 4.63
N VAL A 1016 -16.60 24.73 3.89
CA VAL A 1016 -16.51 24.75 2.43
C VAL A 1016 -15.85 26.02 1.92
N ASN A 1017 -15.41 25.97 0.68
CA ASN A 1017 -14.92 27.13 -0.05
C ASN A 1017 -16.09 28.00 -0.51
N SER A 1018 -16.13 29.27 -0.08
CA SER A 1018 -17.21 30.19 -0.48
C SER A 1018 -17.15 30.63 -1.95
N ASN A 1019 -16.03 30.36 -2.62
CA ASN A 1019 -15.83 30.59 -4.04
C ASN A 1019 -15.93 29.29 -4.86
N ALA A 1020 -16.89 28.43 -4.48
CA ALA A 1020 -17.06 27.11 -5.08
C ALA A 1020 -17.15 27.13 -6.61
N LYS A 1021 -17.70 28.20 -7.21
CA LYS A 1021 -17.83 28.35 -8.67
C LYS A 1021 -16.50 28.56 -9.41
N GLN A 1022 -15.43 28.90 -8.70
CA GLN A 1022 -14.08 29.06 -9.24
C GLN A 1022 -13.13 27.98 -8.72
N CYS A 1023 -13.70 26.89 -8.18
CA CYS A 1023 -13.01 25.76 -7.59
C CYS A 1023 -13.68 24.51 -8.13
N ALA A 1024 -13.11 23.82 -9.14
CA ALA A 1024 -13.69 22.59 -9.71
C ALA A 1024 -13.92 21.53 -8.63
N ASN A 1025 -13.01 21.43 -7.65
CA ASN A 1025 -13.15 20.58 -6.47
C ASN A 1025 -14.46 20.86 -5.71
N CYS A 1026 -14.96 22.08 -5.74
CA CYS A 1026 -16.16 22.49 -5.02
C CYS A 1026 -17.44 22.38 -5.87
N ILE A 1027 -17.34 22.23 -7.20
CA ILE A 1027 -18.47 22.15 -8.13
C ILE A 1027 -19.07 20.73 -8.17
N GLY A 1028 -18.24 19.68 -8.01
CA GLY A 1028 -18.69 18.29 -7.95
C GLY A 1028 -19.30 17.88 -6.59
N GLN A 1029 -18.99 18.61 -5.51
CA GLN A 1029 -19.44 18.32 -4.14
C GLN A 1029 -20.92 18.67 -3.83
N ALA A 1030 -21.73 19.02 -4.84
CA ALA A 1030 -23.12 19.45 -4.64
C ALA A 1030 -23.98 18.38 -3.92
N ASP A 1031 -23.71 17.10 -4.22
CA ASP A 1031 -24.48 15.96 -3.72
C ASP A 1031 -23.81 15.21 -2.55
N ILE A 1032 -22.59 15.59 -2.14
CA ILE A 1032 -21.91 14.96 -1.00
C ILE A 1032 -22.69 15.22 0.27
N VAL A 1033 -23.07 14.13 0.95
CA VAL A 1033 -23.63 14.18 2.29
C VAL A 1033 -22.49 14.05 3.29
N ILE A 1034 -22.42 14.99 4.22
CA ILE A 1034 -21.54 14.91 5.38
C ILE A 1034 -22.31 14.44 6.61
N GLU A 1035 -21.60 13.77 7.50
CA GLU A 1035 -22.12 13.32 8.78
C GLU A 1035 -21.39 13.99 9.96
N GLY A 1036 -22.15 14.34 11.00
CA GLY A 1036 -21.59 14.80 12.27
C GLY A 1036 -22.53 14.54 13.43
N PHE A 1037 -22.03 14.77 14.65
CA PHE A 1037 -22.75 14.45 15.88
C PHE A 1037 -22.67 15.56 16.91
N VAL A 1038 -23.80 15.84 17.57
CA VAL A 1038 -23.86 16.67 18.78
C VAL A 1038 -24.19 15.77 19.97
N HIS A 1039 -23.30 15.74 20.95
CA HIS A 1039 -23.49 14.98 22.19
C HIS A 1039 -24.35 15.77 23.17
N LEU A 1040 -25.44 15.16 23.65
CA LEU A 1040 -26.51 15.85 24.36
C LEU A 1040 -26.41 15.68 25.88
N ASP A 1041 -25.67 14.70 26.37
CA ASP A 1041 -25.68 14.26 27.76
C ASP A 1041 -25.35 15.36 28.78
N LEU A 1042 -24.32 16.16 28.49
CA LEU A 1042 -23.92 17.26 29.37
C LEU A 1042 -25.04 18.31 29.44
N ALA A 1043 -25.57 18.70 28.29
CA ALA A 1043 -26.65 19.68 28.26
C ALA A 1043 -27.95 19.14 28.88
N ILE A 1044 -28.26 17.86 28.70
CA ILE A 1044 -29.40 17.21 29.37
C ILE A 1044 -29.18 17.28 30.88
N THR A 1045 -28.03 16.83 31.39
CA THR A 1045 -27.77 16.83 32.84
C THR A 1045 -27.76 18.23 33.45
N GLU A 1046 -27.27 19.24 32.74
CA GLU A 1046 -27.19 20.62 33.25
C GLU A 1046 -28.50 21.42 33.08
N LEU A 1047 -29.25 21.23 32.00
CA LEU A 1047 -30.36 22.12 31.62
C LEU A 1047 -31.75 21.52 31.84
N SER A 1048 -31.87 20.19 31.88
CA SER A 1048 -33.20 19.54 31.91
C SER A 1048 -33.81 19.42 33.31
N GLY A 1049 -32.98 19.46 34.36
CA GLY A 1049 -33.38 19.10 35.73
C GLY A 1049 -33.73 17.62 35.92
N LEU A 1050 -33.52 16.77 34.91
CA LEU A 1050 -33.72 15.33 35.00
C LEU A 1050 -32.67 14.69 35.90
N LYS A 1051 -33.07 13.63 36.63
CA LYS A 1051 -32.17 12.87 37.53
C LYS A 1051 -31.67 11.56 36.91
N SER A 1052 -31.95 11.34 35.62
CA SER A 1052 -31.65 10.09 34.93
C SER A 1052 -31.42 10.34 33.45
N LEU A 1053 -30.46 9.60 32.87
CA LEU A 1053 -30.23 9.52 31.43
C LEU A 1053 -30.94 8.30 30.78
N ASN A 1054 -31.84 7.64 31.50
CA ASN A 1054 -32.57 6.50 30.95
C ASN A 1054 -33.53 6.95 29.82
N PRO A 1055 -33.65 6.14 28.74
CA PRO A 1055 -34.58 6.38 27.63
C PRO A 1055 -35.99 6.81 28.01
N ASP A 1056 -36.60 6.16 29.00
CA ASP A 1056 -37.99 6.42 29.41
C ASP A 1056 -38.21 7.85 29.95
N VAL A 1057 -37.14 8.53 30.36
CA VAL A 1057 -37.18 9.89 30.92
C VAL A 1057 -36.66 10.91 29.90
N VAL A 1058 -35.57 10.58 29.21
CA VAL A 1058 -34.90 11.52 28.29
C VAL A 1058 -35.64 11.65 26.96
N ALA A 1059 -36.14 10.55 26.38
CA ALA A 1059 -36.80 10.62 25.08
C ALA A 1059 -38.02 11.56 25.07
N PRO A 1060 -38.95 11.51 26.04
CA PRO A 1060 -40.05 12.48 26.12
C PRO A 1060 -39.59 13.92 26.27
N TYR A 1061 -38.50 14.15 27.03
CA TYR A 1061 -37.93 15.48 27.22
C TYR A 1061 -37.35 16.03 25.90
N LEU A 1062 -36.55 15.23 25.18
CA LEU A 1062 -35.96 15.63 23.90
C LEU A 1062 -37.02 15.83 22.81
N THR A 1063 -38.09 15.05 22.79
CA THR A 1063 -39.23 15.28 21.86
C THR A 1063 -39.81 16.68 22.03
N LYS A 1064 -39.82 17.23 23.25
CA LYS A 1064 -40.37 18.54 23.56
C LYS A 1064 -39.34 19.67 23.39
N GLU A 1065 -38.13 19.47 23.90
CA GLU A 1065 -37.17 20.55 24.11
C GLU A 1065 -36.06 20.61 23.05
N LEU A 1066 -35.71 19.51 22.38
CA LEU A 1066 -34.63 19.53 21.39
C LEU A 1066 -35.04 20.41 20.20
N GLN A 1067 -34.25 21.41 19.84
CA GLN A 1067 -34.49 22.28 18.69
C GLN A 1067 -33.19 22.45 17.90
N TRP A 1068 -33.28 22.68 16.60
CA TRP A 1068 -32.12 23.00 15.75
C TRP A 1068 -32.40 24.15 14.78
N ARG A 1069 -31.34 24.88 14.41
CA ARG A 1069 -31.36 25.97 13.42
C ARG A 1069 -30.08 25.97 12.60
N VAL A 1070 -30.12 26.48 11.38
CA VAL A 1070 -28.94 26.54 10.50
C VAL A 1070 -28.57 28.00 10.21
N LYS A 1071 -27.26 28.30 10.27
CA LYS A 1071 -26.71 29.64 9.99
C LYS A 1071 -25.56 29.57 8.98
N LYS A 1072 -25.58 30.43 7.97
CA LYS A 1072 -24.45 30.64 7.04
C LYS A 1072 -23.32 31.45 7.69
N THR A 1073 -22.13 31.43 7.10
CA THR A 1073 -20.97 32.25 7.55
C THR A 1073 -21.20 33.75 7.46
N ASN A 1074 -22.09 34.22 6.58
CA ASN A 1074 -22.48 35.63 6.56
C ASN A 1074 -23.39 36.04 7.74
N GLY A 1075 -23.82 35.08 8.58
CA GLY A 1075 -24.70 35.29 9.73
C GLY A 1075 -26.20 35.07 9.45
N GLU A 1076 -26.58 34.78 8.20
CA GLU A 1076 -27.96 34.56 7.77
C GLU A 1076 -28.50 33.21 8.28
N ALA A 1077 -29.70 33.24 8.87
CA ALA A 1077 -30.45 32.04 9.25
C ALA A 1077 -31.14 31.43 8.02
N ILE A 1078 -31.06 30.11 7.88
CA ILE A 1078 -31.60 29.36 6.75
C ILE A 1078 -32.22 28.03 7.20
N ASP A 1079 -33.00 27.44 6.31
CA ASP A 1079 -33.43 26.03 6.39
C ASP A 1079 -32.70 25.23 5.32
N LEU A 1080 -32.29 24.01 5.67
CA LEU A 1080 -31.70 23.03 4.76
C LEU A 1080 -32.73 21.96 4.43
N ARG A 1081 -32.92 21.70 3.13
CA ARG A 1081 -33.80 20.64 2.62
C ARG A 1081 -33.19 19.26 2.80
N SER A 1082 -31.86 19.16 2.71
CA SER A 1082 -31.14 17.88 2.83
C SER A 1082 -30.93 17.42 4.27
N LEU A 1083 -31.24 18.27 5.26
CA LEU A 1083 -30.95 18.01 6.66
C LEU A 1083 -31.74 16.81 7.18
N ASP A 1084 -31.03 15.85 7.77
CA ASP A 1084 -31.57 14.73 8.52
C ASP A 1084 -30.98 14.73 9.94
N VAL A 1085 -31.85 14.90 10.93
CA VAL A 1085 -31.50 14.83 12.35
C VAL A 1085 -32.11 13.58 12.96
N SER A 1086 -31.24 12.69 13.44
CA SER A 1086 -31.59 11.41 14.05
C SER A 1086 -31.00 11.31 15.45
N VAL A 1087 -31.78 10.84 16.44
CA VAL A 1087 -31.33 10.81 17.84
C VAL A 1087 -31.12 9.38 18.32
N TYR A 1088 -29.97 9.11 18.93
CA TYR A 1088 -29.57 7.81 19.45
C TYR A 1088 -29.29 7.88 20.94
N ALA A 1089 -29.55 6.76 21.64
CA ALA A 1089 -29.01 6.49 22.97
C ALA A 1089 -28.15 5.23 22.92
N THR A 1090 -26.90 5.33 23.34
CA THR A 1090 -25.93 4.22 23.35
C THR A 1090 -25.68 3.80 24.80
N PRO A 1091 -26.04 2.57 25.21
CA PRO A 1091 -25.72 2.08 26.55
C PRO A 1091 -24.21 2.08 26.80
N MET A 1092 -23.77 2.49 27.98
CA MET A 1092 -22.34 2.52 28.34
C MET A 1092 -22.07 1.72 29.62
N LYS A 1093 -21.03 0.90 29.58
CA LYS A 1093 -20.49 0.20 30.76
C LYS A 1093 -19.07 0.67 31.05
N HIS A 1094 -18.92 1.41 32.13
CA HIS A 1094 -17.63 1.91 32.61
C HIS A 1094 -16.84 0.78 33.29
N ILE A 1095 -15.63 0.50 32.81
CA ILE A 1095 -14.77 -0.55 33.39
C ILE A 1095 -13.95 0.02 34.56
N SER A 1096 -13.17 1.07 34.30
CA SER A 1096 -12.32 1.75 35.27
C SER A 1096 -12.00 3.16 34.79
N ALA A 1097 -11.45 4.01 35.66
CA ALA A 1097 -11.09 5.39 35.29
C ALA A 1097 -9.99 5.51 34.21
N ASN A 1098 -9.26 4.42 33.92
CA ASN A 1098 -8.15 4.40 32.96
C ASN A 1098 -8.45 3.54 31.72
N LYS A 1099 -9.70 3.12 31.52
CA LYS A 1099 -10.11 2.31 30.38
C LYS A 1099 -11.33 2.93 29.70
N PHE A 1100 -11.39 2.85 28.39
CA PHE A 1100 -12.54 3.32 27.62
C PHE A 1100 -13.82 2.58 28.04
N PRO A 1101 -14.98 3.26 27.99
CA PRO A 1101 -16.26 2.62 28.28
C PRO A 1101 -16.57 1.55 27.21
N GLN A 1102 -17.15 0.43 27.63
CA GLN A 1102 -17.70 -0.55 26.70
C GLN A 1102 -19.06 -0.06 26.22
N LEU A 1103 -19.21 0.09 24.90
CA LEU A 1103 -20.46 0.52 24.29
C LEU A 1103 -21.38 -0.68 24.04
N GLY A 1104 -22.67 -0.48 24.32
CA GLY A 1104 -23.74 -1.32 23.81
C GLY A 1104 -24.17 -0.92 22.41
N LYS A 1105 -25.15 -1.64 21.86
CA LYS A 1105 -25.75 -1.30 20.56
C LYS A 1105 -26.49 0.05 20.65
N PRO A 1106 -26.23 1.03 19.75
CA PRO A 1106 -26.99 2.28 19.69
C PRO A 1106 -28.49 2.02 19.46
N LEU A 1107 -29.34 2.76 20.18
CA LEU A 1107 -30.79 2.69 20.09
C LEU A 1107 -31.30 3.96 19.39
N LEU A 1108 -31.92 3.82 18.22
CA LEU A 1108 -32.51 4.95 17.48
C LEU A 1108 -33.88 5.33 18.06
N PHE A 1109 -34.11 6.63 18.27
CA PHE A 1109 -35.37 7.21 18.74
C PHE A 1109 -35.99 8.13 17.68
N PRO A 1110 -36.61 7.57 16.61
CA PRO A 1110 -37.07 8.37 15.47
C PRO A 1110 -38.22 9.32 15.86
N GLY A 1111 -39.04 8.93 16.85
CA GLY A 1111 -40.14 9.74 17.36
C GLY A 1111 -39.72 11.04 18.05
N ILE A 1112 -38.43 11.22 18.35
CA ILE A 1112 -37.94 12.51 18.87
C ILE A 1112 -38.02 13.56 17.76
N THR A 1113 -37.54 13.27 16.55
CA THR A 1113 -37.41 14.25 15.46
C THR A 1113 -38.51 14.16 14.41
N ALA A 1114 -39.29 13.07 14.40
CA ALA A 1114 -40.36 12.83 13.43
C ALA A 1114 -41.32 14.02 13.26
N GLY A 1115 -41.66 14.31 11.99
CA GLY A 1115 -42.63 15.36 11.61
C GLY A 1115 -42.12 16.80 11.74
N ARG A 1116 -40.84 17.01 12.07
CA ARG A 1116 -40.20 18.33 12.13
C ARG A 1116 -39.31 18.56 10.91
N SER A 1117 -39.19 19.81 10.47
CA SER A 1117 -38.33 20.17 9.33
C SER A 1117 -36.88 19.74 9.59
N GLY A 1118 -36.31 18.96 8.68
CA GLY A 1118 -34.99 18.35 8.83
C GLY A 1118 -34.89 17.22 9.86
N GLY A 1119 -36.01 16.74 10.40
CA GLY A 1119 -36.06 15.55 11.27
C GLY A 1119 -36.14 14.26 10.47
N ASN A 1120 -35.86 13.12 11.12
CA ASN A 1120 -35.75 11.80 10.49
C ASN A 1120 -36.90 11.55 9.48
N SER A 1121 -36.53 11.53 8.20
CA SER A 1121 -37.39 11.17 7.09
C SER A 1121 -36.82 9.89 6.49
N SER A 1122 -37.66 8.88 6.27
CA SER A 1122 -37.27 7.51 5.89
C SER A 1122 -36.55 7.36 4.52
N VAL A 1123 -35.97 8.43 3.98
CA VAL A 1123 -35.33 8.55 2.67
C VAL A 1123 -33.91 7.95 2.66
N PHE A 1124 -33.21 7.89 3.80
CA PHE A 1124 -31.89 7.28 3.92
C PHE A 1124 -31.95 6.02 4.81
N SER A 1125 -32.48 4.92 4.28
CA SER A 1125 -32.51 3.62 4.98
C SER A 1125 -31.39 2.69 4.50
N VAL A 1126 -30.58 2.21 5.44
CA VAL A 1126 -29.50 1.20 5.28
C VAL A 1126 -30.11 -0.17 4.90
N PRO A 1127 -29.43 -1.01 4.08
CA PRO A 1127 -29.91 -2.36 3.76
C PRO A 1127 -30.09 -3.24 5.00
N SER A 1128 -31.24 -3.92 5.08
CA SER A 1128 -31.69 -4.68 6.24
C SER A 1128 -30.95 -6.00 6.45
N GLY A 1129 -30.37 -6.19 7.64
CA GLY A 1129 -29.91 -7.47 8.16
C GLY A 1129 -30.01 -7.53 9.68
N ALA A 1130 -31.23 -7.52 10.25
CA ALA A 1130 -31.45 -7.89 11.65
C ALA A 1130 -32.89 -8.40 11.90
N PRO A 1131 -33.09 -9.46 12.71
CA PRO A 1131 -34.40 -10.02 13.03
C PRO A 1131 -35.16 -9.13 14.02
N THR A 1132 -36.47 -9.02 13.81
CA THR A 1132 -37.43 -8.35 14.70
C THR A 1132 -37.55 -9.04 16.07
N PRO A 1133 -37.53 -8.31 17.20
CA PRO A 1133 -37.90 -8.86 18.50
C PRO A 1133 -39.41 -9.12 18.57
N ALA A 1134 -39.79 -10.31 19.03
CA ALA A 1134 -41.17 -10.71 19.21
C ALA A 1134 -41.85 -9.95 20.37
N GLY A 1135 -43.02 -9.38 20.09
CA GLY A 1135 -44.13 -9.30 21.04
C GLY A 1135 -44.44 -7.92 21.64
N VAL A 1136 -45.32 -7.14 21.00
CA VAL A 1136 -46.43 -6.36 21.61
C VAL A 1136 -47.54 -6.22 20.54
N PRO A 1137 -48.86 -6.32 20.87
CA PRO A 1137 -49.92 -6.54 19.88
C PRO A 1137 -50.27 -5.30 19.05
N SER A 1138 -50.53 -5.51 17.76
CA SER A 1138 -51.09 -4.53 16.83
C SER A 1138 -52.50 -4.10 17.25
N VAL A 1139 -52.71 -2.80 17.46
CA VAL A 1139 -54.05 -2.19 17.47
C VAL A 1139 -54.37 -1.77 16.04
N SER A 1140 -55.48 -2.30 15.51
CA SER A 1140 -56.00 -1.99 14.18
C SER A 1140 -56.61 -0.59 14.12
N SER A 1141 -56.46 0.07 12.98
CA SER A 1141 -57.47 1.03 12.52
C SER A 1141 -57.45 1.10 10.99
N ASP A 1142 -58.29 0.27 10.37
CA ASP A 1142 -58.88 0.54 9.07
C ASP A 1142 -59.64 1.87 9.14
N VAL A 1143 -59.36 2.78 8.21
CA VAL A 1143 -60.37 3.77 7.79
C VAL A 1143 -60.32 3.90 6.26
N HIS A 1144 -61.26 3.23 5.62
CA HIS A 1144 -61.68 3.51 4.26
C HIS A 1144 -62.26 4.92 4.15
N SER A 1145 -61.89 5.57 3.06
CA SER A 1145 -62.48 6.78 2.48
C SER A 1145 -63.96 6.63 2.12
N ALA A 1146 -64.76 7.65 2.38
CA ALA A 1146 -65.97 7.96 1.62
C ALA A 1146 -66.30 9.47 1.65
N GLN A 1147 -66.40 10.03 0.43
CA GLN A 1147 -67.33 11.08 -0.07
C GLN A 1147 -67.22 12.49 0.56
N ASP A 1148 -67.15 13.61 -0.18
CA ASP A 1148 -67.70 13.99 -1.49
C ASP A 1148 -66.71 14.73 -2.41
#